data_AF-A0A7S1EVW0-F1
#
_entry.id   AF-A0A7S1EVW0-F1
#
_cell.length_a   1.000
_cell.length_b   1.000
_cell.length_c   1.000
_cell.angle_alpha   90.00
_cell.angle_beta   90.00
_cell.angle_gamma   90.00
#
_symmetry.space_group_name_H-M   'P 1'
#
loop_
_entity.id
_entity.type
_entity.pdbx_description
1 polymer ?
#
loop_
_entity_poly.entity_id
_entity_poly.type
_entity_poly.pdbx_seq_one_letter_code
_entity_poly.pdbx_strand_id
1 'polypeptide(L)'
;FKFADGRECQAFATLAGGFSVWDGTSWVTDTSLRVASQAQLPEITKPLALLHWKAHWHSARRCKVEWTEPGPDSPLPEHAGVRRGMLPNGLRYVVLRNAMPPGRFEAHIEVHVGSIDEEPHEQGLAHLMEHVCFLGSRKRERLINSSRSNALTDFQHTIYHIHAPVTDGRDLFLPVLEALHEIVFTPEMLRGRIEKERNAVLAEMQQVNDMDYRIETWTLSQLHETNKLGSQFPIGKEDLIKRWKRKDLVAFHKKWYHPSNTTLYVVGDMDEDEMIKGISRVFRKPSDDSSAQPWGITSNDPMSLYRRRIPQKRPEQLHNFSTPMIGTDLFTESAVGPWHGPVKIFRNELLEGLQVNFFAKTPVRPLRALQDMRFLLAVRILVGVLQFRVVSRYSSNHAPVQIDHSDSFREGCAVTSVTVNADPRDWTNSLACVVQEIRAICDYGVTNSEMKRYMSAMLKDVEKGVVENDTVPSEDHLNFIMTSDVFNHIVMHPEQSFEAFKNVSQQVTKNDVLTAAKSVFGFIGYYGSASAPPPTAVVVCTPTRLCDDSGLWTDFDITEEEVVKLLLSVPDKTQEEALNQVEVPNSLLEGQVEMIGAQLVDSFHAWRAANRQCDSDTGVVQLKLPNGARVNYVNSSEAQGSLRLFVPGGHAADGDPSASRLGIRTVSEAGAVRDFSREQIELFAVSNLISVHLDLDYEFSYVDASFSREGLHAVLELLRLLFTEPRWELPAFIRSQQAYKAQASAIKKSLEQSTLN
;
A
#
# COMPACT_ATOMS: atom_id res chain seq x y z
N PHE A 1 -8.41 2.01 12.07
CA PHE A 1 -8.17 1.67 13.49
C PHE A 1 -6.80 2.21 13.88
N LYS A 2 -6.73 3.01 14.96
CA LYS A 2 -5.48 3.55 15.52
C LYS A 2 -5.35 2.95 16.92
N PHE A 3 -4.21 2.33 17.24
CA PHE A 3 -4.06 1.58 18.49
C PHE A 3 -4.03 2.49 19.72
N ALA A 4 -4.42 1.94 20.87
CA ALA A 4 -4.47 2.63 22.16
C ALA A 4 -3.08 3.05 22.73
N ASP A 5 -1.98 2.82 22.01
CA ASP A 5 -0.63 3.29 22.35
C ASP A 5 -0.17 4.51 21.51
N GLY A 6 -1.01 5.01 20.61
CA GLY A 6 -0.71 6.17 19.77
C GLY A 6 0.14 5.87 18.53
N ARG A 7 0.41 4.60 18.21
CA ARG A 7 1.06 4.21 16.95
C ARG A 7 0.05 3.73 15.92
N GLU A 8 0.26 4.15 14.67
CA GLU A 8 -0.57 3.74 13.55
C GLU A 8 -0.29 2.29 13.16
N CYS A 9 -1.34 1.57 12.77
CA CYS A 9 -1.16 0.27 12.12
C CYS A 9 -0.70 0.52 10.67
N GLN A 10 0.59 0.37 10.40
CA GLN A 10 1.13 0.42 9.03
C GLN A 10 0.70 -0.81 8.18
N ALA A 11 -0.03 -1.76 8.76
CA ALA A 11 -0.76 -2.76 7.98
C ALA A 11 -2.14 -2.20 7.56
N PHE A 12 -2.37 -2.17 6.23
CA PHE A 12 -3.64 -1.87 5.55
C PHE A 12 -4.21 -0.44 5.55
N ALA A 13 -3.56 0.55 6.16
CA ALA A 13 -3.99 1.97 6.09
C ALA A 13 -3.47 2.75 4.85
N THR A 14 -3.37 2.13 3.67
CA THR A 14 -2.74 2.75 2.47
C THR A 14 -3.57 2.70 1.18
N LEU A 15 -4.85 2.29 1.25
CA LEU A 15 -5.76 2.20 0.09
C LEU A 15 -7.16 2.79 0.33
N ALA A 16 -7.35 3.48 1.46
CA ALA A 16 -8.39 4.50 1.67
C ALA A 16 -7.69 5.76 2.18
N GLY A 17 -8.20 6.94 1.83
CA GLY A 17 -7.52 8.20 2.14
C GLY A 17 -7.52 8.52 3.64
N GLY A 18 -6.34 8.69 4.21
CA GLY A 18 -6.11 9.32 5.51
C GLY A 18 -5.08 10.44 5.37
N PHE A 19 -5.30 11.57 6.04
CA PHE A 19 -4.47 12.78 5.90
C PHE A 19 -3.24 12.73 6.81
N SER A 20 -2.06 13.01 6.23
CA SER A 20 -0.92 13.55 6.98
C SER A 20 -0.32 14.72 6.20
N VAL A 21 -0.53 15.94 6.72
CA VAL A 21 0.07 17.16 6.17
C VAL A 21 1.37 17.43 6.92
N TRP A 22 2.49 17.43 6.20
CA TRP A 22 3.81 17.74 6.76
C TRP A 22 4.04 19.25 6.76
N ASP A 23 4.21 19.86 7.94
CA ASP A 23 4.35 21.32 8.12
C ASP A 23 5.79 21.85 8.09
N GLY A 24 6.78 20.95 8.02
CA GLY A 24 8.19 21.30 7.98
C GLY A 24 8.79 21.79 9.31
N THR A 25 8.10 21.62 10.45
CA THR A 25 8.68 21.92 11.78
C THR A 25 8.47 20.88 12.87
N SER A 26 7.30 20.24 13.05
CA SER A 26 7.15 19.26 14.15
C SER A 26 5.96 18.30 14.12
N TRP A 27 6.08 17.17 14.84
CA TRP A 27 4.97 16.52 15.52
C TRP A 27 5.18 16.73 17.03
N VAL A 28 4.40 17.60 17.69
CA VAL A 28 4.56 17.90 19.13
C VAL A 28 3.23 17.93 19.87
N THR A 29 3.06 16.95 20.76
CA THR A 29 2.73 17.25 22.16
C THR A 29 3.98 16.97 22.99
N ASP A 30 4.45 17.97 23.74
CA ASP A 30 5.77 17.91 24.41
C ASP A 30 5.72 17.11 25.71
N THR A 31 6.71 16.24 25.94
CA THR A 31 7.29 16.05 27.29
C THR A 31 8.73 15.51 27.27
N SER A 32 9.64 16.26 26.64
CA SER A 32 11.06 16.39 27.00
C SER A 32 12.04 15.18 26.94
N LEU A 33 13.14 15.40 26.19
CA LEU A 33 14.52 14.91 26.40
C LEU A 33 14.97 13.48 25.99
N ARG A 34 15.51 13.44 24.76
CA ARG A 34 16.80 12.83 24.32
C ARG A 34 16.96 11.30 24.31
N VAL A 35 17.03 10.76 23.08
CA VAL A 35 18.17 10.11 22.38
C VAL A 35 17.55 9.35 21.21
N ALA A 36 17.84 9.47 19.91
CA ALA A 36 18.68 10.29 19.02
C ALA A 36 18.97 9.38 17.79
N SER A 37 18.95 9.93 16.58
CA SER A 37 19.21 9.26 15.28
C SER A 37 18.14 8.29 14.72
N GLN A 38 18.16 8.13 13.39
CA GLN A 38 17.33 7.27 12.53
C GLN A 38 15.80 7.54 12.53
N ALA A 39 15.40 8.53 11.74
CA ALA A 39 14.04 8.62 11.18
C ALA A 39 14.09 8.25 9.68
N GLN A 40 13.41 7.18 9.29
CA GLN A 40 13.18 6.85 7.88
C GLN A 40 11.89 7.53 7.39
N LEU A 41 11.96 8.20 6.23
CA LEU A 41 10.80 8.57 5.44
C LEU A 41 10.33 7.37 4.59
N PRO A 42 9.05 7.31 4.16
CA PRO A 42 8.46 6.09 3.60
C PRO A 42 9.13 5.62 2.30
N GLU A 43 9.32 4.30 2.19
CA GLU A 43 9.99 3.67 1.05
C GLU A 43 9.18 3.77 -0.25
N ILE A 44 9.62 4.64 -1.16
CA ILE A 44 9.17 4.65 -2.57
C ILE A 44 9.94 3.61 -3.42
N THR A 45 10.87 2.85 -2.83
CA THR A 45 11.75 1.89 -3.53
C THR A 45 11.68 0.45 -2.99
N LYS A 46 10.49 -0.18 -3.02
CA LYS A 46 10.36 -1.63 -2.77
C LYS A 46 10.69 -2.42 -4.05
N PRO A 47 11.60 -3.43 -4.03
CA PRO A 47 12.00 -4.18 -5.22
C PRO A 47 10.81 -4.90 -5.89
N LEU A 48 10.85 -5.15 -7.20
CA LEU A 48 9.75 -5.83 -7.89
C LEU A 48 9.56 -7.29 -7.50
N ALA A 49 10.54 -7.93 -6.85
CA ALA A 49 10.29 -9.21 -6.17
C ALA A 49 9.12 -9.12 -5.17
N LEU A 50 8.90 -7.95 -4.57
CA LEU A 50 7.77 -7.63 -3.70
C LEU A 50 6.48 -7.23 -4.44
N LEU A 51 6.52 -6.96 -5.75
CA LEU A 51 5.34 -6.56 -6.55
C LEU A 51 4.58 -7.72 -7.18
N HIS A 52 5.08 -8.96 -6.97
CA HIS A 52 4.39 -10.22 -7.28
C HIS A 52 3.25 -10.58 -6.31
N TRP A 53 2.98 -9.71 -5.32
CA TRP A 53 2.24 -10.01 -4.08
C TRP A 53 0.69 -10.07 -4.17
N LYS A 54 0.04 -9.63 -5.27
CA LYS A 54 -1.43 -9.35 -5.34
C LYS A 54 -2.04 -9.52 -6.76
N ALA A 55 -3.06 -10.37 -6.99
CA ALA A 55 -3.94 -10.40 -8.19
C ALA A 55 -5.23 -11.31 -8.13
N HIS A 56 -6.51 -10.91 -8.41
CA HIS A 56 -7.32 -10.64 -9.67
C HIS A 56 -8.35 -11.61 -10.45
N TRP A 57 -9.09 -12.63 -9.93
CA TRP A 57 -10.08 -13.57 -10.61
C TRP A 57 -11.18 -14.19 -9.66
N HIS A 58 -12.51 -14.21 -9.79
CA HIS A 58 -13.46 -14.23 -10.90
C HIS A 58 -14.67 -13.27 -10.67
N SER A 59 -15.00 -12.42 -11.66
CA SER A 59 -16.35 -11.85 -11.90
C SER A 59 -16.65 -12.19 -13.36
N ALA A 60 -16.69 -13.50 -13.59
CA ALA A 60 -16.06 -14.09 -14.77
C ALA A 60 -17.04 -14.93 -15.60
N ARG A 61 -18.20 -14.35 -15.90
CA ARG A 61 -19.10 -14.85 -16.96
C ARG A 61 -19.32 -13.88 -18.12
N ARG A 62 -18.74 -12.67 -18.06
CA ARG A 62 -18.69 -11.70 -19.18
C ARG A 62 -17.30 -11.13 -19.41
N CYS A 63 -16.52 -10.85 -18.36
CA CYS A 63 -15.14 -10.38 -18.45
C CYS A 63 -14.12 -11.54 -18.39
N LYS A 64 -14.26 -12.53 -19.28
CA LYS A 64 -13.26 -13.60 -19.42
C LYS A 64 -12.15 -13.09 -20.35
N VAL A 65 -10.95 -12.84 -19.84
CA VAL A 65 -9.78 -12.43 -20.65
C VAL A 65 -9.30 -13.66 -21.42
N GLU A 66 -9.88 -13.85 -22.60
CA GLU A 66 -9.47 -14.88 -23.55
C GLU A 66 -8.39 -14.27 -24.46
N TRP A 67 -7.14 -14.67 -24.24
CA TRP A 67 -6.00 -14.20 -25.03
C TRP A 67 -6.14 -14.67 -26.48
N THR A 68 -5.81 -13.80 -27.43
CA THR A 68 -5.79 -14.12 -28.87
C THR A 68 -4.76 -15.20 -29.23
N GLU A 69 -3.74 -15.39 -28.39
CA GLU A 69 -2.74 -16.46 -28.52
C GLU A 69 -2.53 -17.14 -27.15
N PRO A 70 -2.58 -18.49 -27.07
CA PRO A 70 -2.38 -19.20 -25.82
C PRO A 70 -0.93 -19.07 -25.34
N GLY A 71 -0.74 -18.48 -24.17
CA GLY A 71 0.53 -18.51 -23.45
C GLY A 71 0.81 -19.87 -22.76
N PRO A 72 2.01 -20.05 -22.19
CA PRO A 72 2.36 -21.25 -21.45
C PRO A 72 1.50 -21.39 -20.18
N ASP A 73 0.80 -22.52 -20.08
CA ASP A 73 -0.05 -22.89 -18.94
C ASP A 73 0.69 -23.83 -17.95
N SER A 74 2.01 -23.74 -17.90
CA SER A 74 2.81 -24.50 -16.93
C SER A 74 2.65 -23.89 -15.54
N PRO A 75 2.54 -24.72 -14.47
CA PRO A 75 2.41 -24.23 -13.11
C PRO A 75 3.67 -23.48 -12.67
N LEU A 76 3.47 -22.52 -11.78
CA LEU A 76 4.56 -21.82 -11.10
C LEU A 76 5.25 -22.77 -10.09
N PRO A 77 6.57 -22.68 -9.94
CA PRO A 77 7.32 -23.47 -8.95
C PRO A 77 7.01 -23.01 -7.52
N GLU A 78 6.78 -23.94 -6.60
CA GLU A 78 6.55 -23.60 -5.18
C GLU A 78 7.88 -23.45 -4.42
N HIS A 79 7.92 -22.52 -3.45
CA HIS A 79 9.07 -22.27 -2.60
C HIS A 79 9.34 -23.45 -1.66
N ALA A 80 10.38 -24.25 -1.93
CA ALA A 80 10.62 -25.52 -1.24
C ALA A 80 10.76 -25.42 0.30
N GLY A 81 11.26 -24.30 0.83
CA GLY A 81 11.34 -24.03 2.28
C GLY A 81 10.02 -23.63 2.96
N VAL A 82 8.93 -23.34 2.22
CA VAL A 82 7.65 -22.99 2.86
C VAL A 82 6.90 -24.27 3.19
N ARG A 83 7.06 -24.77 4.41
CA ARG A 83 6.54 -26.06 4.85
C ARG A 83 5.17 -25.93 5.50
N ARG A 84 4.16 -26.38 4.75
CA ARG A 84 2.74 -26.43 5.13
C ARG A 84 2.39 -27.79 5.78
N GLY A 85 1.55 -27.79 6.82
CA GLY A 85 1.01 -29.00 7.42
C GLY A 85 -0.17 -28.77 8.37
N MET A 86 -0.78 -29.86 8.86
CA MET A 86 -1.95 -29.81 9.74
C MET A 86 -1.79 -30.80 10.92
N LEU A 87 -2.15 -30.37 12.13
CA LEU A 87 -2.17 -31.21 13.33
C LEU A 87 -3.47 -32.06 13.41
N PRO A 88 -3.48 -33.16 14.19
CA PRO A 88 -4.66 -34.04 14.30
C PRO A 88 -5.94 -33.40 14.85
N ASN A 89 -5.85 -32.23 15.51
CA ASN A 89 -6.99 -31.43 15.97
C ASN A 89 -7.43 -30.35 14.94
N GLY A 90 -6.85 -30.37 13.74
CA GLY A 90 -7.19 -29.48 12.63
C GLY A 90 -6.41 -28.18 12.56
N LEU A 91 -5.53 -27.86 13.52
CA LEU A 91 -4.68 -26.67 13.42
C LEU A 91 -3.79 -26.76 12.18
N ARG A 92 -3.97 -25.82 11.24
CA ARG A 92 -3.06 -25.62 10.12
C ARG A 92 -1.83 -24.88 10.61
N TYR A 93 -0.66 -25.21 10.08
CA TYR A 93 0.55 -24.45 10.29
C TYR A 93 1.29 -24.22 8.98
N VAL A 94 2.09 -23.15 8.94
CA VAL A 94 3.05 -22.87 7.89
C VAL A 94 4.34 -22.39 8.54
N VAL A 95 5.48 -22.97 8.15
CA VAL A 95 6.80 -22.53 8.62
C VAL A 95 7.72 -22.20 7.45
N LEU A 96 8.63 -21.26 7.65
CA LEU A 96 9.75 -20.96 6.76
C LEU A 96 10.96 -20.56 7.61
N ARG A 97 12.13 -21.14 7.36
CA ARG A 97 13.36 -20.59 7.94
C ARG A 97 13.78 -19.30 7.24
N ASN A 98 14.08 -18.26 8.01
CA ASN A 98 14.74 -17.03 7.53
C ASN A 98 15.74 -16.52 8.59
N ALA A 99 16.97 -16.23 8.19
CA ALA A 99 18.04 -15.81 9.09
C ALA A 99 17.99 -14.30 9.48
N MET A 100 17.02 -13.53 8.99
CA MET A 100 16.96 -12.08 9.17
C MET A 100 15.72 -11.63 9.97
N PRO A 101 15.87 -10.90 11.08
CA PRO A 101 17.10 -10.67 11.84
C PRO A 101 17.63 -11.93 12.57
N PRO A 102 18.97 -12.10 12.73
CA PRO A 102 19.54 -13.33 13.29
C PRO A 102 19.09 -13.67 14.71
N GLY A 103 18.92 -14.97 14.99
CA GLY A 103 18.52 -15.48 16.31
C GLY A 103 17.11 -15.03 16.76
N ARG A 104 16.23 -14.62 15.84
CA ARG A 104 14.85 -14.19 16.12
C ARG A 104 13.83 -14.97 15.30
N PHE A 105 12.58 -14.94 15.74
CA PHE A 105 11.43 -15.49 15.02
C PHE A 105 10.17 -14.69 15.28
N GLU A 106 9.30 -14.69 14.28
CA GLU A 106 8.00 -14.05 14.27
C GLU A 106 6.93 -15.15 14.20
N ALA A 107 5.90 -15.09 15.06
CA ALA A 107 4.84 -16.09 15.12
C ALA A 107 3.46 -15.42 15.19
N HIS A 108 2.63 -15.66 14.18
CA HIS A 108 1.27 -15.13 14.04
C HIS A 108 0.26 -16.28 14.07
N ILE A 109 -0.77 -16.16 14.91
CA ILE A 109 -1.88 -17.10 14.96
C ILE A 109 -3.16 -16.41 14.49
N GLU A 110 -3.66 -16.84 13.34
CA GLU A 110 -4.85 -16.31 12.67
C GLU A 110 -6.06 -17.18 13.02
N VAL A 111 -7.02 -16.61 13.76
CA VAL A 111 -8.33 -17.20 13.98
C VAL A 111 -9.25 -16.74 12.84
N HIS A 112 -9.89 -17.68 12.16
CA HIS A 112 -10.72 -17.43 10.97
C HIS A 112 -12.13 -16.98 11.39
N VAL A 113 -12.18 -15.83 12.08
CA VAL A 113 -13.38 -15.11 12.51
C VAL A 113 -13.07 -13.62 12.58
N GLY A 114 -13.92 -12.79 11.98
CA GLY A 114 -13.89 -11.34 12.13
C GLY A 114 -15.29 -10.78 12.34
N SER A 115 -15.47 -9.48 12.22
CA SER A 115 -16.79 -8.85 12.39
C SER A 115 -17.83 -9.27 11.35
N ILE A 116 -17.43 -9.82 10.19
CA ILE A 116 -18.37 -10.34 9.19
C ILE A 116 -19.15 -11.58 9.66
N ASP A 117 -18.61 -12.29 10.64
CA ASP A 117 -19.14 -13.53 11.24
C ASP A 117 -19.98 -13.28 12.50
N GLU A 118 -20.13 -12.02 12.89
CA GLU A 118 -21.04 -11.57 13.94
C GLU A 118 -22.50 -11.62 13.45
N GLU A 119 -23.43 -11.94 14.34
CA GLU A 119 -24.85 -11.67 14.16
C GLU A 119 -25.17 -10.17 14.41
N PRO A 120 -26.33 -9.64 13.98
CA PRO A 120 -26.69 -8.21 14.17
C PRO A 120 -26.79 -7.73 15.62
N HIS A 121 -26.67 -8.63 16.61
CA HIS A 121 -26.62 -8.33 18.04
C HIS A 121 -25.23 -8.56 18.68
N GLU A 122 -24.26 -9.02 17.88
CA GLU A 122 -22.86 -9.29 18.23
C GLU A 122 -21.91 -8.22 17.64
N GLN A 123 -22.38 -7.14 17.01
CA GLN A 123 -21.53 -6.20 16.24
C GLN A 123 -20.42 -5.51 17.09
N GLY A 124 -19.17 -5.95 16.95
CA GLY A 124 -17.97 -5.56 17.74
C GLY A 124 -17.55 -6.54 18.84
N LEU A 125 -18.19 -7.70 18.94
CA LEU A 125 -17.88 -8.74 19.92
C LEU A 125 -16.59 -9.50 19.57
N ALA A 126 -16.21 -9.55 18.29
CA ALA A 126 -14.92 -10.04 17.81
C ALA A 126 -13.76 -9.15 18.32
N HIS A 127 -13.88 -7.83 18.15
CA HIS A 127 -12.86 -6.89 18.63
C HIS A 127 -12.78 -6.85 20.16
N LEU A 128 -13.93 -6.90 20.86
CA LEU A 128 -13.90 -7.06 22.32
C LEU A 128 -13.35 -8.42 22.77
N MET A 129 -13.50 -9.48 21.97
CA MET A 129 -12.88 -10.79 22.23
C MET A 129 -11.36 -10.71 22.16
N GLU A 130 -10.82 -9.99 21.17
CA GLU A 130 -9.39 -9.79 20.98
C GLU A 130 -8.71 -9.21 22.23
N HIS A 131 -9.18 -8.04 22.67
CA HIS A 131 -8.72 -7.40 23.91
C HIS A 131 -8.82 -8.34 25.13
N VAL A 132 -9.91 -9.10 25.24
CA VAL A 132 -10.16 -10.01 26.37
C VAL A 132 -9.25 -11.25 26.31
N CYS A 133 -8.83 -11.69 25.13
CA CYS A 133 -7.90 -12.80 24.93
C CYS A 133 -6.44 -12.41 25.16
N PHE A 134 -6.03 -11.20 24.73
CA PHE A 134 -4.66 -10.71 24.87
C PHE A 134 -4.19 -10.66 26.35
N LEU A 135 -5.12 -10.49 27.29
CA LEU A 135 -4.87 -10.49 28.74
C LEU A 135 -4.67 -11.90 29.34
N GLY A 136 -3.58 -12.55 28.95
CA GLY A 136 -3.08 -13.79 29.55
C GLY A 136 -2.66 -13.66 31.03
N SER A 137 -2.15 -14.75 31.61
CA SER A 137 -1.76 -14.79 33.02
C SER A 137 -0.57 -13.87 33.38
N ARG A 138 -0.43 -13.48 34.66
CA ARG A 138 0.68 -12.63 35.17
C ARG A 138 2.11 -13.13 34.87
N LYS A 139 2.25 -14.41 34.48
CA LYS A 139 3.51 -14.99 34.01
C LYS A 139 3.75 -14.69 32.52
N ARG A 140 2.69 -14.71 31.70
CA ARG A 140 2.72 -14.33 30.27
C ARG A 140 2.91 -12.84 30.08
N GLU A 141 2.28 -12.00 30.89
CA GLU A 141 2.46 -10.53 30.87
C GLU A 141 3.96 -10.14 30.84
N ARG A 142 4.82 -10.88 31.55
CA ARG A 142 6.27 -10.64 31.56
C ARG A 142 7.02 -11.08 30.29
N LEU A 143 6.53 -12.11 29.59
CA LEU A 143 7.08 -12.60 28.32
C LEU A 143 6.60 -11.73 27.13
N ILE A 144 5.34 -11.31 27.21
CA ILE A 144 4.71 -10.34 26.29
C ILE A 144 5.45 -9.00 26.39
N ASN A 145 5.62 -8.45 27.59
CA ASN A 145 6.34 -7.19 27.81
C ASN A 145 7.86 -7.26 27.53
N SER A 146 8.45 -8.44 27.29
CA SER A 146 9.84 -8.61 26.86
C SER A 146 9.97 -8.93 25.35
N SER A 147 8.86 -8.91 24.62
CA SER A 147 8.78 -9.14 23.18
C SER A 147 8.15 -7.92 22.49
N ARG A 148 8.19 -7.84 21.16
CA ARG A 148 7.19 -7.05 20.42
C ARG A 148 5.97 -7.96 20.24
N SER A 149 4.76 -7.48 20.51
CA SER A 149 3.55 -8.30 20.40
C SER A 149 2.31 -7.42 20.34
N ASN A 150 1.37 -7.76 19.47
CA ASN A 150 0.09 -7.06 19.34
C ASN A 150 -0.97 -8.03 18.80
N ALA A 151 -2.20 -7.55 18.66
CA ALA A 151 -3.26 -8.23 17.95
C ALA A 151 -3.98 -7.26 16.99
N LEU A 152 -4.85 -7.80 16.15
CA LEU A 152 -5.77 -7.03 15.32
C LEU A 152 -7.02 -7.84 14.96
N THR A 153 -8.16 -7.15 14.83
CA THR A 153 -9.42 -7.68 14.32
C THR A 153 -9.81 -6.92 13.06
N ASP A 154 -9.97 -7.63 11.96
CA ASP A 154 -10.53 -7.11 10.71
C ASP A 154 -11.86 -7.82 10.40
N PHE A 155 -12.51 -7.48 9.28
CA PHE A 155 -13.79 -8.08 8.91
C PHE A 155 -13.75 -9.61 8.83
N GLN A 156 -12.62 -10.23 8.45
CA GLN A 156 -12.54 -11.68 8.17
C GLN A 156 -11.74 -12.52 9.18
N HIS A 157 -10.89 -11.90 10.02
CA HIS A 157 -10.04 -12.65 10.95
C HIS A 157 -9.69 -11.86 12.22
N THR A 158 -9.17 -12.58 13.20
CA THR A 158 -8.47 -12.02 14.37
C THR A 158 -7.06 -12.61 14.38
N ILE A 159 -6.02 -11.78 14.32
CA ILE A 159 -4.61 -12.22 14.41
C ILE A 159 -4.03 -11.81 15.75
N TYR A 160 -3.34 -12.73 16.40
CA TYR A 160 -2.44 -12.43 17.53
C TYR A 160 -1.01 -12.74 17.09
N HIS A 161 -0.06 -11.85 17.35
CA HIS A 161 1.33 -12.05 16.94
C HIS A 161 2.35 -11.69 18.04
N ILE A 162 3.43 -12.47 18.10
CA ILE A 162 4.58 -12.25 18.99
C ILE A 162 5.87 -12.34 18.18
N HIS A 163 6.72 -11.34 18.36
CA HIS A 163 7.99 -11.12 17.70
C HIS A 163 9.13 -11.25 18.72
N ALA A 164 9.82 -12.39 18.75
CA ALA A 164 10.69 -12.78 19.87
C ALA A 164 12.11 -13.19 19.42
N PRO A 165 13.13 -13.02 20.27
CA PRO A 165 14.38 -13.75 20.11
C PRO A 165 14.15 -15.24 20.43
N VAL A 166 14.87 -16.12 19.74
CA VAL A 166 14.87 -17.58 20.02
C VAL A 166 15.40 -17.84 21.44
N THR A 167 16.31 -16.98 21.94
CA THR A 167 16.86 -17.07 23.30
C THR A 167 17.19 -15.70 23.90
N ASP A 168 16.94 -15.54 25.21
CA ASP A 168 17.42 -14.42 26.06
C ASP A 168 18.59 -14.82 26.98
N GLY A 169 19.19 -15.99 26.73
CA GLY A 169 19.93 -16.77 27.72
C GLY A 169 19.15 -18.00 28.21
N ARG A 170 17.88 -18.13 27.82
CA ARG A 170 17.03 -19.33 27.92
C ARG A 170 16.26 -19.52 26.61
N ASP A 171 15.88 -20.75 26.28
CA ASP A 171 14.93 -21.05 25.20
C ASP A 171 13.60 -20.31 25.44
N LEU A 172 13.22 -19.44 24.49
CA LEU A 172 11.97 -18.68 24.48
C LEU A 172 10.96 -19.18 23.45
N PHE A 173 11.35 -20.04 22.50
CA PHE A 173 10.47 -20.49 21.42
C PHE A 173 9.25 -21.23 21.95
N LEU A 174 9.46 -22.22 22.82
CA LEU A 174 8.36 -22.96 23.45
C LEU A 174 7.51 -22.06 24.39
N PRO A 175 8.09 -21.25 25.31
CA PRO A 175 7.32 -20.28 26.10
C PRO A 175 6.43 -19.31 25.31
N VAL A 176 6.87 -18.88 24.12
CA VAL A 176 6.11 -17.99 23.22
C VAL A 176 5.00 -18.72 22.48
N LEU A 177 5.26 -19.91 21.92
CA LEU A 177 4.19 -20.72 21.33
C LEU A 177 3.12 -21.09 22.37
N GLU A 178 3.52 -21.44 23.59
CA GLU A 178 2.59 -21.65 24.70
C GLU A 178 1.82 -20.37 25.08
N ALA A 179 2.37 -19.17 24.84
CA ALA A 179 1.68 -17.91 25.08
C ALA A 179 0.58 -17.67 24.03
N LEU A 180 0.87 -17.88 22.75
CA LEU A 180 -0.13 -17.84 21.68
C LEU A 180 -1.26 -18.85 21.92
N HIS A 181 -0.93 -20.07 22.37
CA HIS A 181 -1.94 -21.05 22.79
C HIS A 181 -2.80 -20.55 23.96
N GLU A 182 -2.19 -19.95 25.00
CA GLU A 182 -2.93 -19.48 26.18
C GLU A 182 -3.89 -18.33 25.83
N ILE A 183 -3.42 -17.37 25.02
CA ILE A 183 -4.20 -16.23 24.51
C ILE A 183 -5.41 -16.73 23.70
N VAL A 184 -5.18 -17.55 22.67
CA VAL A 184 -6.25 -17.96 21.74
C VAL A 184 -7.18 -18.99 22.37
N PHE A 185 -6.68 -20.06 22.97
CA PHE A 185 -7.50 -21.22 23.32
C PHE A 185 -7.91 -21.30 24.79
N THR A 186 -7.26 -20.58 25.71
CA THR A 186 -7.58 -20.64 27.16
C THR A 186 -7.57 -19.27 27.88
N PRO A 187 -8.26 -18.23 27.37
CA PRO A 187 -8.33 -16.93 28.03
C PRO A 187 -9.11 -16.99 29.37
N GLU A 188 -8.61 -16.33 30.40
CA GLU A 188 -9.20 -16.38 31.76
C GLU A 188 -10.58 -15.67 31.85
N MET A 189 -10.80 -14.68 30.98
CA MET A 189 -12.03 -13.89 30.89
C MET A 189 -12.50 -13.33 32.24
N LEU A 190 -11.61 -12.87 33.11
CA LEU A 190 -11.98 -12.33 34.42
C LEU A 190 -12.95 -11.15 34.30
N ARG A 191 -14.02 -11.14 35.10
CA ARG A 191 -15.05 -10.10 35.03
C ARG A 191 -14.47 -8.69 35.15
N GLY A 192 -13.56 -8.46 36.12
CA GLY A 192 -12.90 -7.16 36.28
C GLY A 192 -11.97 -6.76 35.13
N ARG A 193 -11.44 -7.73 34.37
CA ARG A 193 -10.66 -7.46 33.14
C ARG A 193 -11.58 -7.07 31.98
N ILE A 194 -12.67 -7.82 31.77
CA ILE A 194 -13.68 -7.51 30.73
C ILE A 194 -14.23 -6.09 30.89
N GLU A 195 -14.55 -5.67 32.12
CA GLU A 195 -15.05 -4.30 32.35
C GLU A 195 -13.96 -3.23 32.10
N LYS A 196 -12.68 -3.52 32.35
CA LYS A 196 -11.56 -2.63 31.98
C LYS A 196 -11.41 -2.52 30.46
N GLU A 197 -11.36 -3.66 29.77
CA GLU A 197 -11.11 -3.66 28.31
C GLU A 197 -12.29 -3.12 27.52
N ARG A 198 -13.54 -3.30 27.99
CA ARG A 198 -14.69 -2.60 27.40
C ARG A 198 -14.50 -1.09 27.46
N ASN A 199 -13.95 -0.54 28.55
CA ASN A 199 -13.66 0.88 28.65
C ASN A 199 -12.49 1.32 27.74
N ALA A 200 -11.53 0.42 27.45
CA ALA A 200 -10.48 0.68 26.47
C ALA A 200 -11.05 0.75 25.03
N VAL A 201 -11.84 -0.26 24.61
CA VAL A 201 -12.51 -0.26 23.29
C VAL A 201 -13.46 0.94 23.13
N LEU A 202 -14.16 1.34 24.20
CA LEU A 202 -15.00 2.54 24.19
C LEU A 202 -14.20 3.85 24.11
N ALA A 203 -12.97 3.90 24.62
CA ALA A 203 -12.08 5.05 24.46
C ALA A 203 -11.48 5.11 23.04
N GLU A 204 -11.03 3.97 22.52
CA GLU A 204 -10.55 3.85 21.13
C GLU A 204 -11.65 4.26 20.12
N MET A 205 -12.89 3.82 20.34
CA MET A 205 -14.04 4.24 19.52
C MET A 205 -14.23 5.76 19.46
N GLN A 206 -13.82 6.51 20.48
CA GLN A 206 -13.80 7.98 20.44
C GLN A 206 -12.55 8.52 19.74
N GLN A 207 -11.36 7.94 20.03
CA GLN A 207 -10.08 8.35 19.43
C GLN A 207 -10.01 8.12 17.91
N VAL A 208 -10.67 7.07 17.41
CA VAL A 208 -10.71 6.69 15.99
C VAL A 208 -11.79 7.46 15.21
N ASN A 209 -12.70 8.18 15.87
CA ASN A 209 -13.82 8.88 15.24
C ASN A 209 -13.43 10.24 14.62
N ASP A 210 -12.30 10.28 13.92
CA ASP A 210 -11.84 11.42 13.12
C ASP A 210 -12.60 11.52 11.77
N MET A 211 -12.23 12.49 10.92
CA MET A 211 -12.92 12.68 9.63
C MET A 211 -12.60 11.57 8.63
N ASP A 212 -11.38 11.03 8.66
CA ASP A 212 -10.90 10.03 7.70
C ASP A 212 -11.61 8.70 7.94
N TYR A 213 -11.79 8.32 9.20
CA TYR A 213 -12.61 7.17 9.58
C TYR A 213 -14.10 7.33 9.17
N ARG A 214 -14.64 8.54 9.21
CA ARG A 214 -16.02 8.82 8.74
C ARG A 214 -16.13 8.73 7.22
N ILE A 215 -15.13 9.21 6.49
CA ILE A 215 -15.04 9.06 5.03
C ILE A 215 -14.90 7.58 4.67
N GLU A 216 -13.99 6.84 5.32
CA GLU A 216 -13.76 5.42 5.05
C GLU A 216 -15.01 4.58 5.34
N THR A 217 -15.59 4.68 6.54
CA THR A 217 -16.78 3.89 6.91
C THR A 217 -17.98 4.23 6.03
N TRP A 218 -18.18 5.49 5.67
CA TRP A 218 -19.23 5.86 4.73
C TRP A 218 -18.95 5.31 3.33
N THR A 219 -17.71 5.44 2.83
CA THR A 219 -17.29 4.91 1.52
C THR A 219 -17.48 3.40 1.43
N LEU A 220 -17.06 2.67 2.46
CA LEU A 220 -17.28 1.22 2.59
C LEU A 220 -18.77 0.87 2.66
N SER A 221 -19.60 1.68 3.34
CA SER A 221 -21.06 1.46 3.38
C SER A 221 -21.71 1.55 1.99
N GLN A 222 -21.24 2.46 1.13
CA GLN A 222 -21.73 2.57 -0.25
C GLN A 222 -21.15 1.45 -1.12
N LEU A 223 -19.83 1.24 -1.05
CA LEU A 223 -19.11 0.20 -1.80
C LEU A 223 -19.66 -1.20 -1.51
N HIS A 224 -20.20 -1.43 -0.31
CA HIS A 224 -20.73 -2.73 0.16
C HIS A 224 -22.23 -2.68 0.53
N GLU A 225 -23.02 -1.78 -0.04
CA GLU A 225 -24.48 -1.69 0.22
C GLU A 225 -25.24 -3.02 0.01
N THR A 226 -24.70 -3.90 -0.83
CA THR A 226 -25.24 -5.22 -1.18
C THR A 226 -24.84 -6.37 -0.25
N ASN A 227 -23.94 -6.17 0.73
CA ASN A 227 -23.53 -7.25 1.65
C ASN A 227 -23.15 -6.77 3.07
N LYS A 228 -22.89 -7.72 3.98
CA LYS A 228 -22.66 -7.42 5.41
C LYS A 228 -21.47 -6.46 5.67
N LEU A 229 -20.47 -6.39 4.80
CA LEU A 229 -19.27 -5.54 5.01
C LEU A 229 -19.65 -4.05 5.17
N GLY A 230 -20.70 -3.57 4.50
CA GLY A 230 -21.15 -2.17 4.61
C GLY A 230 -21.80 -1.81 5.96
N SER A 231 -21.91 -2.75 6.90
CA SER A 231 -22.57 -2.55 8.20
C SER A 231 -21.91 -3.28 9.40
N GLN A 232 -20.90 -4.12 9.17
CA GLN A 232 -20.18 -4.92 10.17
C GLN A 232 -18.78 -4.35 10.47
N PHE A 233 -18.63 -3.04 10.71
CA PHE A 233 -17.33 -2.45 11.02
C PHE A 233 -16.72 -3.02 12.32
N PRO A 234 -15.43 -3.42 12.37
CA PRO A 234 -14.88 -4.13 13.53
C PRO A 234 -14.98 -3.40 14.88
N ILE A 235 -15.07 -2.07 14.91
CA ILE A 235 -15.26 -1.29 16.15
C ILE A 235 -16.62 -1.57 16.80
N GLY A 236 -17.60 -2.07 16.04
CA GLY A 236 -18.94 -2.39 16.50
C GLY A 236 -19.83 -1.20 16.79
N LYS A 237 -20.84 -1.40 17.65
CA LYS A 237 -21.75 -0.35 18.12
C LYS A 237 -21.65 -0.12 19.62
N GLU A 238 -21.50 1.15 19.99
CA GLU A 238 -21.36 1.60 21.38
C GLU A 238 -22.46 1.05 22.31
N ASP A 239 -23.70 0.98 21.81
CA ASP A 239 -24.86 0.53 22.58
C ASP A 239 -24.94 -1.00 22.75
N LEU A 240 -24.28 -1.78 21.88
CA LEU A 240 -24.13 -3.23 22.01
C LEU A 240 -22.93 -3.58 22.92
N ILE A 241 -21.79 -2.90 22.72
CA ILE A 241 -20.57 -3.04 23.53
C ILE A 241 -20.88 -2.84 25.02
N LYS A 242 -21.66 -1.80 25.35
CA LYS A 242 -22.14 -1.51 26.71
C LYS A 242 -23.10 -2.56 27.31
N ARG A 243 -23.68 -3.46 26.50
CA ARG A 243 -24.68 -4.46 26.94
C ARG A 243 -24.13 -5.88 27.15
N TRP A 244 -23.11 -6.30 26.40
CA TRP A 244 -22.63 -7.69 26.48
C TRP A 244 -21.97 -8.01 27.83
N LYS A 245 -22.09 -9.29 28.20
CA LYS A 245 -21.66 -9.86 29.48
C LYS A 245 -20.69 -11.01 29.21
N ARG A 246 -19.97 -11.47 30.25
CA ARG A 246 -19.04 -12.61 30.15
C ARG A 246 -19.63 -13.84 29.44
N LYS A 247 -20.93 -14.12 29.60
CA LYS A 247 -21.60 -15.25 28.94
C LYS A 247 -21.60 -15.16 27.40
N ASP A 248 -21.64 -13.95 26.86
CA ASP A 248 -21.75 -13.66 25.43
C ASP A 248 -20.38 -13.81 24.78
N LEU A 249 -19.34 -13.25 25.42
CA LEU A 249 -17.93 -13.52 25.11
C LEU A 249 -17.62 -15.04 25.17
N VAL A 250 -17.96 -15.73 26.25
CA VAL A 250 -17.70 -17.19 26.37
C VAL A 250 -18.42 -17.99 25.28
N ALA A 251 -19.61 -17.57 24.84
CA ALA A 251 -20.31 -18.21 23.72
C ALA A 251 -19.60 -17.96 22.39
N PHE A 252 -19.20 -16.71 22.10
CA PHE A 252 -18.47 -16.34 20.88
C PHE A 252 -17.10 -17.03 20.78
N HIS A 253 -16.36 -17.10 21.89
CA HIS A 253 -15.10 -17.84 21.97
C HIS A 253 -15.32 -19.33 21.68
N LYS A 254 -16.27 -19.99 22.36
CA LYS A 254 -16.58 -21.41 22.08
C LYS A 254 -17.05 -21.65 20.63
N LYS A 255 -17.74 -20.68 20.01
CA LYS A 255 -18.25 -20.74 18.62
C LYS A 255 -17.12 -20.73 17.57
N TRP A 256 -16.01 -20.03 17.83
CA TRP A 256 -15.02 -19.70 16.79
C TRP A 256 -13.55 -19.99 17.10
N TYR A 257 -13.16 -20.00 18.38
CA TYR A 257 -11.77 -20.11 18.84
C TYR A 257 -11.41 -21.59 19.11
N HIS A 258 -11.40 -22.40 18.05
CA HIS A 258 -11.03 -23.81 18.10
C HIS A 258 -9.98 -24.16 17.03
N PRO A 259 -9.07 -25.12 17.26
CA PRO A 259 -7.86 -25.28 16.44
C PRO A 259 -8.12 -25.47 14.93
N SER A 260 -9.18 -26.17 14.54
CA SER A 260 -9.58 -26.34 13.13
C SER A 260 -10.02 -25.06 12.41
N ASN A 261 -10.37 -23.99 13.16
CA ASN A 261 -10.67 -22.66 12.64
C ASN A 261 -9.47 -21.69 12.80
N THR A 262 -8.24 -22.23 12.82
CA THR A 262 -7.02 -21.46 13.08
C THR A 262 -5.88 -21.87 12.13
N THR A 263 -5.04 -20.91 11.75
CA THR A 263 -3.74 -21.16 11.10
C THR A 263 -2.63 -20.50 11.92
N LEU A 264 -1.51 -21.21 12.12
CA LEU A 264 -0.31 -20.68 12.79
C LEU A 264 0.84 -20.52 11.77
N TYR A 265 1.31 -19.29 11.59
CA TYR A 265 2.44 -18.95 10.72
C TYR A 265 3.66 -18.65 11.59
N VAL A 266 4.82 -19.26 11.28
CA VAL A 266 6.08 -19.02 12.00
C VAL A 266 7.23 -18.84 11.01
N VAL A 267 7.97 -17.74 11.13
CA VAL A 267 9.14 -17.45 10.28
C VAL A 267 10.30 -16.98 11.14
N GLY A 268 11.51 -17.50 10.93
CA GLY A 268 12.68 -17.05 11.68
C GLY A 268 13.91 -17.97 11.63
N ASP A 269 14.93 -17.61 12.40
CA ASP A 269 16.27 -18.20 12.34
C ASP A 269 16.37 -19.45 13.23
N MET A 270 15.70 -20.52 12.79
CA MET A 270 15.72 -21.82 13.46
C MET A 270 15.45 -22.94 12.45
N ASP A 271 15.77 -24.19 12.81
CA ASP A 271 15.45 -25.36 12.00
C ASP A 271 13.93 -25.60 11.90
N GLU A 272 13.45 -25.97 10.72
CA GLU A 272 12.04 -26.13 10.41
C GLU A 272 11.44 -27.40 11.04
N ASP A 273 12.22 -28.49 11.16
CA ASP A 273 11.78 -29.66 11.90
C ASP A 273 11.71 -29.35 13.41
N GLU A 274 12.60 -28.52 13.95
CA GLU A 274 12.51 -28.02 15.33
C GLU A 274 11.29 -27.10 15.55
N MET A 275 11.00 -26.18 14.62
CA MET A 275 9.75 -25.41 14.62
C MET A 275 8.54 -26.33 14.67
N ILE A 276 8.44 -27.30 13.76
CA ILE A 276 7.30 -28.22 13.64
C ILE A 276 7.18 -29.14 14.88
N LYS A 277 8.30 -29.61 15.44
CA LYS A 277 8.31 -30.36 16.72
C LYS A 277 7.75 -29.51 17.87
N GLY A 278 8.12 -28.22 17.95
CA GLY A 278 7.62 -27.31 18.98
C GLY A 278 6.14 -26.95 18.82
N ILE A 279 5.70 -26.65 17.59
CA ILE A 279 4.29 -26.44 17.25
C ILE A 279 3.48 -27.68 17.63
N SER A 280 3.94 -28.88 17.27
CA SER A 280 3.29 -30.13 17.67
C SER A 280 3.27 -30.30 19.19
N ARG A 281 4.38 -30.06 19.90
CA ARG A 281 4.46 -30.18 21.36
C ARG A 281 3.45 -29.29 22.10
N VAL A 282 3.25 -28.05 21.64
CA VAL A 282 2.34 -27.10 22.27
C VAL A 282 0.89 -27.34 21.86
N PHE A 283 0.61 -27.39 20.56
CA PHE A 283 -0.75 -27.31 20.01
C PHE A 283 -1.42 -28.66 19.73
N ARG A 284 -0.74 -29.81 19.84
CA ARG A 284 -1.33 -31.14 19.57
C ARG A 284 -2.36 -31.61 20.61
N LYS A 285 -2.55 -30.91 21.73
CA LYS A 285 -3.52 -31.32 22.76
C LYS A 285 -4.91 -31.54 22.11
N PRO A 286 -5.59 -32.64 22.43
CA PRO A 286 -6.93 -32.87 21.92
C PRO A 286 -7.87 -31.79 22.47
N SER A 287 -8.68 -31.21 21.60
CA SER A 287 -9.92 -30.55 21.99
C SER A 287 -10.89 -31.64 22.44
N ASP A 288 -11.48 -31.53 23.64
CA ASP A 288 -12.45 -32.51 24.15
C ASP A 288 -13.68 -32.66 23.22
N ASP A 289 -13.99 -31.61 22.45
CA ASP A 289 -15.02 -31.61 21.40
C ASP A 289 -14.56 -32.34 20.12
N SER A 290 -14.23 -33.63 20.27
CA SER A 290 -13.99 -34.56 19.15
C SER A 290 -15.26 -34.86 18.33
N SER A 291 -16.41 -34.36 18.78
CA SER A 291 -17.70 -34.35 18.06
C SER A 291 -17.80 -33.25 17.00
N ALA A 292 -16.98 -32.19 17.06
CA ALA A 292 -16.94 -31.17 16.03
C ALA A 292 -16.34 -31.76 14.73
N GLN A 293 -17.19 -31.99 13.72
CA GLN A 293 -16.69 -32.31 12.37
C GLN A 293 -15.76 -31.18 11.91
N PRO A 294 -14.50 -31.46 11.54
CA PRO A 294 -13.60 -30.40 11.10
C PRO A 294 -14.11 -29.77 9.80
N TRP A 295 -14.37 -28.45 9.86
CA TRP A 295 -14.81 -27.63 8.73
C TRP A 295 -13.76 -27.68 7.59
N GLY A 296 -13.91 -28.64 6.67
CA GLY A 296 -13.03 -28.79 5.50
C GLY A 296 -12.95 -30.19 4.91
N ILE A 297 -13.12 -31.26 5.71
CA ILE A 297 -12.67 -32.61 5.31
C ILE A 297 -13.62 -33.28 4.30
N THR A 298 -13.30 -33.14 3.01
CA THR A 298 -13.79 -34.00 1.91
C THR A 298 -12.72 -34.29 0.83
N SER A 299 -11.45 -33.95 1.07
CA SER A 299 -10.39 -34.03 0.05
C SER A 299 -9.05 -34.45 0.65
N ASN A 300 -8.34 -35.35 -0.05
CA ASN A 300 -7.06 -35.94 0.37
C ASN A 300 -5.82 -35.19 -0.15
N ASP A 301 -6.03 -34.01 -0.78
CA ASP A 301 -5.00 -33.14 -1.32
C ASP A 301 -4.53 -32.15 -0.22
N PRO A 302 -3.24 -32.15 0.19
CA PRO A 302 -2.75 -31.23 1.23
C PRO A 302 -3.03 -29.75 0.90
N MET A 303 -2.87 -29.36 -0.36
CA MET A 303 -3.15 -28.01 -0.86
C MET A 303 -4.64 -27.75 -1.09
N SER A 304 -5.52 -28.68 -0.69
CA SER A 304 -6.97 -28.46 -0.58
C SER A 304 -7.43 -28.11 0.84
N LEU A 305 -6.61 -28.40 1.86
CA LEU A 305 -6.89 -28.07 3.27
C LEU A 305 -6.70 -26.57 3.57
N TYR A 306 -5.92 -25.88 2.74
CA TYR A 306 -5.73 -24.42 2.79
C TYR A 306 -6.75 -23.65 1.92
N ARG A 307 -7.48 -24.35 1.03
CA ARG A 307 -8.58 -23.71 0.30
C ARG A 307 -9.69 -23.41 1.28
N ARG A 308 -10.25 -22.20 1.24
CA ARG A 308 -11.51 -21.82 1.92
C ARG A 308 -12.75 -22.53 1.31
N ARG A 309 -12.67 -23.85 1.04
CA ARG A 309 -13.79 -24.73 0.70
C ARG A 309 -14.53 -25.11 1.98
N ILE A 310 -15.38 -24.19 2.45
CA ILE A 310 -16.32 -24.43 3.55
C ILE A 310 -17.31 -25.53 3.10
N PRO A 311 -17.28 -26.78 3.62
CA PRO A 311 -18.04 -27.89 3.02
C PRO A 311 -19.49 -27.98 3.50
N GLN A 312 -19.87 -27.18 4.49
CA GLN A 312 -21.27 -26.92 4.82
C GLN A 312 -21.63 -25.52 4.31
N LYS A 313 -22.85 -25.33 3.81
CA LYS A 313 -23.38 -23.98 3.58
C LYS A 313 -23.28 -23.20 4.90
N ARG A 314 -22.63 -22.02 4.89
CA ARG A 314 -23.07 -20.94 5.79
C ARG A 314 -24.59 -20.79 5.53
N PRO A 315 -25.47 -20.85 6.55
CA PRO A 315 -26.92 -20.83 6.34
C PRO A 315 -27.29 -19.60 5.53
N GLU A 316 -28.22 -19.75 4.57
CA GLU A 316 -28.27 -19.08 3.23
C GLU A 316 -28.27 -17.53 3.18
N GLN A 317 -27.26 -16.92 3.80
CA GLN A 317 -26.93 -15.51 3.76
C GLN A 317 -25.69 -15.36 2.89
N LEU A 318 -25.92 -14.97 1.63
CA LEU A 318 -25.00 -14.31 0.70
C LEU A 318 -23.52 -14.67 0.85
N HIS A 319 -23.04 -15.56 -0.02
CA HIS A 319 -21.64 -15.99 -0.17
C HIS A 319 -20.61 -14.94 0.29
N ASN A 320 -19.85 -15.18 1.38
CA ASN A 320 -18.85 -14.22 1.89
C ASN A 320 -17.63 -13.97 0.96
N PHE A 321 -17.71 -14.36 -0.32
CA PHE A 321 -16.77 -14.03 -1.41
C PHE A 321 -17.49 -13.67 -2.72
N SER A 322 -18.81 -13.42 -2.69
CA SER A 322 -19.49 -12.89 -3.88
C SER A 322 -19.16 -11.40 -4.06
N THR A 323 -18.89 -11.06 -5.31
CA THR A 323 -19.12 -9.72 -5.86
C THR A 323 -20.50 -9.18 -5.45
N PRO A 324 -20.76 -7.86 -5.59
CA PRO A 324 -22.13 -7.40 -5.71
C PRO A 324 -22.85 -8.22 -6.80
N MET A 325 -24.14 -8.51 -6.61
CA MET A 325 -24.94 -9.26 -7.59
C MET A 325 -25.37 -8.36 -8.75
N ILE A 326 -24.38 -7.88 -9.53
CA ILE A 326 -24.61 -7.08 -10.74
C ILE A 326 -25.23 -7.99 -11.83
N GLY A 327 -26.56 -8.09 -11.81
CA GLY A 327 -27.36 -8.78 -12.84
C GLY A 327 -28.24 -9.95 -12.37
N THR A 328 -28.49 -10.13 -11.06
CA THR A 328 -29.37 -11.20 -10.53
C THR A 328 -30.42 -10.72 -9.52
N ASP A 329 -30.67 -9.42 -9.49
CA ASP A 329 -31.64 -8.76 -8.61
C ASP A 329 -32.74 -8.11 -9.46
N LEU A 330 -33.94 -7.97 -8.89
CA LEU A 330 -35.03 -7.17 -9.48
C LEU A 330 -34.61 -5.71 -9.74
N PHE A 331 -33.58 -5.22 -9.06
CA PHE A 331 -32.91 -3.95 -9.33
C PHE A 331 -32.31 -3.85 -10.74
N THR A 332 -31.79 -4.96 -11.29
CA THR A 332 -31.23 -4.99 -12.65
C THR A 332 -32.26 -5.30 -13.74
N GLU A 333 -33.40 -5.92 -13.40
CA GLU A 333 -34.52 -6.10 -14.34
C GLU A 333 -35.43 -4.85 -14.44
N SER A 334 -35.42 -3.98 -13.43
CA SER A 334 -36.18 -2.72 -13.43
C SER A 334 -35.43 -1.52 -14.01
N ALA A 335 -34.15 -1.67 -14.37
CA ALA A 335 -33.32 -0.64 -15.00
C ALA A 335 -33.68 -0.46 -16.49
N VAL A 336 -34.82 0.19 -16.78
CA VAL A 336 -35.27 0.52 -18.14
C VAL A 336 -34.50 1.74 -18.68
N GLY A 337 -33.21 1.54 -18.97
CA GLY A 337 -32.29 2.54 -19.51
C GLY A 337 -30.82 2.14 -19.35
N PRO A 338 -29.87 2.86 -19.96
CA PRO A 338 -28.45 2.66 -19.69
C PRO A 338 -28.14 2.89 -18.22
N TRP A 339 -27.60 1.86 -17.53
CA TRP A 339 -27.26 1.92 -16.12
C TRP A 339 -25.81 2.36 -15.94
N HIS A 340 -25.61 3.48 -15.26
CA HIS A 340 -24.30 4.13 -15.09
C HIS A 340 -23.59 3.71 -13.79
N GLY A 341 -24.27 2.94 -12.93
CA GLY A 341 -23.89 2.75 -11.53
C GLY A 341 -24.18 3.98 -10.66
N PRO A 342 -24.16 3.83 -9.32
CA PRO A 342 -24.45 4.93 -8.41
C PRO A 342 -23.23 5.85 -8.24
N VAL A 343 -23.42 7.14 -8.55
CA VAL A 343 -22.67 8.22 -7.89
C VAL A 343 -23.27 8.40 -6.49
N LYS A 344 -22.42 8.72 -5.51
CA LYS A 344 -22.79 9.03 -4.12
C LYS A 344 -21.92 10.16 -3.59
N ILE A 345 -22.52 11.15 -2.92
CA ILE A 345 -21.79 12.35 -2.48
C ILE A 345 -21.79 12.50 -0.94
N PHE A 346 -20.61 12.33 -0.34
CA PHE A 346 -20.31 12.67 1.05
C PHE A 346 -19.95 14.16 1.17
N ARG A 347 -20.69 14.89 2.02
CA ARG A 347 -20.52 16.33 2.24
C ARG A 347 -20.09 16.60 3.68
N ASN A 348 -19.06 17.42 3.87
CA ASN A 348 -18.69 17.87 5.23
C ASN A 348 -17.97 19.23 5.24
N GLU A 349 -18.29 20.10 6.21
CA GLU A 349 -17.66 21.42 6.38
C GLU A 349 -16.16 21.36 6.70
N LEU A 350 -15.67 20.24 7.25
CA LEU A 350 -14.25 20.09 7.58
C LEU A 350 -13.37 19.78 6.35
N LEU A 351 -13.94 19.25 5.26
CA LEU A 351 -13.21 19.02 4.00
C LEU A 351 -12.71 20.32 3.37
N GLU A 352 -11.68 20.22 2.53
CA GLU A 352 -11.05 21.36 1.85
C GLU A 352 -10.84 21.11 0.35
N GLY A 353 -10.23 19.98 0.00
CA GLY A 353 -10.19 19.48 -1.37
C GLY A 353 -11.45 18.69 -1.74
N LEU A 354 -11.67 18.52 -3.04
CA LEU A 354 -12.65 17.59 -3.58
C LEU A 354 -11.95 16.28 -3.98
N GLN A 355 -12.62 15.16 -3.75
CA GLN A 355 -12.13 13.84 -4.16
C GLN A 355 -13.23 13.04 -4.87
N VAL A 356 -12.92 12.42 -6.01
CA VAL A 356 -13.81 11.48 -6.74
C VAL A 356 -13.16 10.11 -6.78
N ASN A 357 -13.72 9.16 -6.04
CA ASN A 357 -13.25 7.80 -5.90
C ASN A 357 -14.10 6.85 -6.76
N PHE A 358 -13.52 6.31 -7.82
CA PHE A 358 -14.13 5.23 -8.60
C PHE A 358 -13.68 3.88 -8.05
N PHE A 359 -14.61 2.96 -7.84
CA PHE A 359 -14.31 1.61 -7.40
C PHE A 359 -14.93 0.55 -8.31
N ALA A 360 -14.13 -0.44 -8.68
CA ALA A 360 -14.61 -1.70 -9.24
C ALA A 360 -14.08 -2.88 -8.39
N LYS A 361 -14.98 -3.53 -7.65
CA LYS A 361 -14.64 -4.76 -6.94
C LYS A 361 -14.49 -5.89 -7.93
N THR A 362 -13.26 -6.36 -8.04
CA THR A 362 -12.88 -7.47 -8.90
C THR A 362 -12.61 -8.74 -8.04
N PRO A 363 -12.95 -9.95 -8.49
CA PRO A 363 -12.02 -11.08 -8.65
C PRO A 363 -10.68 -11.23 -7.80
N VAL A 364 -10.32 -12.42 -7.25
CA VAL A 364 -8.98 -12.81 -6.65
C VAL A 364 -8.29 -14.03 -7.35
N ARG A 365 -7.26 -13.81 -8.19
CA ARG A 365 -6.65 -14.73 -9.19
C ARG A 365 -5.52 -15.51 -8.58
N PRO A 366 -5.73 -16.77 -8.18
CA PRO A 366 -4.66 -17.54 -7.57
C PRO A 366 -3.47 -17.57 -8.55
N LEU A 367 -2.36 -16.93 -8.19
CA LEU A 367 -1.17 -16.80 -9.04
C LEU A 367 -0.53 -18.19 -9.11
N ARG A 368 -0.88 -18.99 -10.13
CA ARG A 368 -0.56 -20.43 -10.16
C ARG A 368 0.06 -20.94 -11.44
N ALA A 369 -0.14 -20.27 -12.57
CA ALA A 369 0.50 -20.60 -13.85
C ALA A 369 1.19 -19.37 -14.46
N LEU A 370 2.11 -19.60 -15.41
CA LEU A 370 2.78 -18.50 -16.14
C LEU A 370 1.77 -17.59 -16.88
N GLN A 371 0.59 -18.09 -17.25
CA GLN A 371 -0.48 -17.29 -17.85
C GLN A 371 -1.21 -16.36 -16.85
N ASP A 372 -1.18 -16.65 -15.55
CA ASP A 372 -1.64 -15.71 -14.52
C ASP A 372 -0.62 -14.58 -14.32
N MET A 373 0.65 -14.95 -14.33
CA MET A 373 1.74 -13.98 -14.30
C MET A 373 1.73 -13.05 -15.52
N ARG A 374 1.43 -13.57 -16.73
CA ARG A 374 1.26 -12.75 -17.95
C ARG A 374 0.20 -11.67 -17.79
N PHE A 375 -0.89 -11.96 -17.07
CA PHE A 375 -1.91 -10.97 -16.72
C PHE A 375 -1.37 -9.92 -15.74
N LEU A 376 -0.72 -10.36 -14.65
CA LEU A 376 -0.14 -9.45 -13.66
C LEU A 376 0.87 -8.47 -14.27
N LEU A 377 1.77 -8.94 -15.16
CA LEU A 377 2.70 -8.04 -15.86
C LEU A 377 1.99 -7.05 -16.78
N ALA A 378 0.98 -7.49 -17.53
CA ALA A 378 0.19 -6.61 -18.38
C ALA A 378 -0.52 -5.51 -17.58
N VAL A 379 -1.06 -5.83 -16.39
CA VAL A 379 -1.70 -4.85 -15.52
C VAL A 379 -0.69 -3.92 -14.82
N ARG A 380 0.49 -4.41 -14.42
CA ARG A 380 1.54 -3.54 -13.85
C ARG A 380 2.05 -2.50 -14.87
N ILE A 381 2.23 -2.89 -16.14
CA ILE A 381 2.55 -1.95 -17.23
C ILE A 381 1.40 -0.96 -17.43
N LEU A 382 0.16 -1.44 -17.52
CA LEU A 382 -1.04 -0.61 -17.67
C LEU A 382 -1.14 0.47 -16.59
N VAL A 383 -1.06 0.10 -15.31
CA VAL A 383 -1.21 1.04 -14.18
C VAL A 383 -0.06 2.04 -14.15
N GLY A 384 1.19 1.58 -14.32
CA GLY A 384 2.36 2.46 -14.35
C GLY A 384 2.29 3.48 -15.49
N VAL A 385 1.93 3.05 -16.71
CA VAL A 385 1.76 3.93 -17.86
C VAL A 385 0.59 4.89 -17.68
N LEU A 386 -0.56 4.44 -17.18
CA LEU A 386 -1.73 5.30 -16.95
C LEU A 386 -1.47 6.37 -15.89
N GLN A 387 -0.90 5.97 -14.74
CA GLN A 387 -0.55 6.91 -13.67
C GLN A 387 0.44 7.96 -14.18
N PHE A 388 1.45 7.54 -14.95
CA PHE A 388 2.39 8.47 -15.57
C PHE A 388 1.70 9.40 -16.58
N ARG A 389 0.91 8.87 -17.52
CA ARG A 389 0.19 9.62 -18.55
C ARG A 389 -0.76 10.68 -18.01
N VAL A 390 -1.29 10.49 -16.81
CA VAL A 390 -2.08 11.49 -16.10
C VAL A 390 -1.17 12.50 -15.40
N VAL A 391 -0.18 12.05 -14.62
CA VAL A 391 0.72 12.93 -13.87
C VAL A 391 1.55 13.85 -14.77
N SER A 392 2.09 13.35 -15.88
CA SER A 392 2.92 14.13 -16.80
C SER A 392 2.16 15.25 -17.51
N ARG A 393 0.87 15.03 -17.76
CA ARG A 393 -0.03 15.98 -18.42
C ARG A 393 -0.77 16.89 -17.44
N TYR A 394 -0.83 16.53 -16.16
CA TYR A 394 -1.49 17.35 -15.15
C TYR A 394 -0.50 18.21 -14.38
N SER A 395 -0.79 19.50 -14.32
CA SER A 395 0.14 20.45 -13.71
C SER A 395 0.17 20.42 -12.18
N SER A 396 -0.94 20.12 -11.47
CA SER A 396 -1.17 20.54 -10.07
C SER A 396 -0.17 20.01 -9.01
N ASN A 397 -0.16 20.66 -7.82
CA ASN A 397 0.82 20.42 -6.73
C ASN A 397 0.72 19.04 -6.04
N HIS A 398 -0.13 18.15 -6.52
CA HIS A 398 -0.21 16.76 -6.12
C HIS A 398 -0.57 15.96 -7.36
N ALA A 399 -0.19 14.68 -7.44
CA ALA A 399 -0.75 13.80 -8.45
C ALA A 399 -2.29 13.86 -8.33
N PRO A 400 -3.01 14.31 -9.37
CA PRO A 400 -4.46 14.48 -9.29
C PRO A 400 -5.16 13.13 -9.23
N VAL A 401 -4.43 12.03 -9.45
CA VAL A 401 -4.94 10.67 -9.41
C VAL A 401 -4.03 9.79 -8.56
N GLN A 402 -4.64 8.96 -7.72
CA GLN A 402 -4.04 7.74 -7.20
C GLN A 402 -4.77 6.55 -7.85
N ILE A 403 -4.02 5.54 -8.28
CA ILE A 403 -4.54 4.38 -9.00
C ILE A 403 -3.98 3.12 -8.34
N ASP A 404 -4.85 2.22 -7.89
CA ASP A 404 -4.44 0.87 -7.49
C ASP A 404 -5.32 -0.20 -8.16
N HIS A 405 -4.74 -1.38 -8.28
CA HIS A 405 -5.42 -2.61 -8.59
C HIS A 405 -4.73 -3.73 -7.79
N SER A 406 -5.20 -3.99 -6.58
CA SER A 406 -4.66 -5.04 -5.71
C SER A 406 -5.73 -5.90 -5.05
N ASP A 407 -5.37 -7.15 -4.73
CA ASP A 407 -6.18 -8.00 -3.85
C ASP A 407 -6.25 -7.35 -2.47
N SER A 408 -7.47 -7.07 -2.02
CA SER A 408 -7.69 -6.63 -0.65
C SER A 408 -8.10 -7.81 0.21
N PHE A 409 -7.34 -8.04 1.29
CA PHE A 409 -7.66 -9.07 2.27
C PHE A 409 -9.03 -8.79 2.88
N ARG A 410 -9.23 -7.52 3.29
CA ARG A 410 -10.40 -6.96 3.96
C ARG A 410 -11.70 -7.25 3.20
N GLU A 411 -11.79 -6.84 1.94
CA GLU A 411 -12.94 -7.06 1.07
C GLU A 411 -13.06 -8.51 0.56
N GLY A 412 -11.99 -9.31 0.64
CA GLY A 412 -11.96 -10.68 0.12
C GLY A 412 -12.00 -10.76 -1.41
N CYS A 413 -11.66 -9.64 -2.05
CA CYS A 413 -11.72 -9.40 -3.49
C CYS A 413 -10.62 -8.41 -3.88
N ALA A 414 -10.20 -8.40 -5.14
CA ALA A 414 -9.51 -7.25 -5.69
C ALA A 414 -10.37 -6.00 -5.68
N VAL A 415 -9.69 -4.86 -5.57
CA VAL A 415 -10.29 -3.55 -5.76
C VAL A 415 -9.45 -2.83 -6.81
N THR A 416 -10.08 -2.43 -7.92
CA THR A 416 -9.56 -1.32 -8.72
C THR A 416 -10.07 -0.04 -8.09
N SER A 417 -9.17 0.85 -7.69
CA SER A 417 -9.50 2.20 -7.25
C SER A 417 -8.86 3.24 -8.18
N VAL A 418 -9.62 4.29 -8.48
CA VAL A 418 -9.11 5.51 -9.12
C VAL A 418 -9.62 6.68 -8.28
N THR A 419 -8.72 7.29 -7.52
CA THR A 419 -9.01 8.39 -6.59
C THR A 419 -8.53 9.69 -7.21
N VAL A 420 -9.46 10.53 -7.68
CA VAL A 420 -9.17 11.82 -8.30
C VAL A 420 -9.26 12.94 -7.26
N ASN A 421 -8.13 13.56 -6.92
CA ASN A 421 -8.04 14.71 -6.01
C ASN A 421 -8.03 16.02 -6.83
N ALA A 422 -8.88 16.98 -6.47
CA ALA A 422 -9.05 18.23 -7.22
C ALA A 422 -9.27 19.46 -6.32
N ASP A 423 -8.96 20.65 -6.86
CA ASP A 423 -9.51 21.90 -6.31
C ASP A 423 -11.02 21.93 -6.62
N PRO A 424 -11.89 22.13 -5.63
CA PRO A 424 -13.33 22.30 -5.85
C PRO A 424 -13.71 23.36 -6.91
N ARG A 425 -12.82 24.33 -7.20
CA ARG A 425 -13.02 25.36 -8.25
C ARG A 425 -12.77 24.85 -9.67
N ASP A 426 -12.00 23.78 -9.85
CA ASP A 426 -11.53 23.26 -11.15
C ASP A 426 -11.80 21.74 -11.33
N TRP A 427 -12.65 21.17 -10.47
CA TRP A 427 -12.92 19.73 -10.42
C TRP A 427 -13.35 19.11 -11.75
N THR A 428 -14.03 19.89 -12.59
CA THR A 428 -14.52 19.45 -13.89
C THR A 428 -13.37 19.15 -14.86
N ASN A 429 -12.38 20.03 -14.93
CA ASN A 429 -11.18 19.85 -15.75
C ASN A 429 -10.27 18.76 -15.18
N SER A 430 -10.11 18.72 -13.84
CA SER A 430 -9.39 17.64 -13.15
C SER A 430 -9.97 16.27 -13.51
N LEU A 431 -11.28 16.09 -13.36
CA LEU A 431 -11.94 14.81 -13.61
C LEU A 431 -11.96 14.44 -15.10
N ALA A 432 -12.23 15.40 -15.99
CA ALA A 432 -12.23 15.18 -17.43
C ALA A 432 -10.86 14.71 -17.95
N CYS A 433 -9.76 15.28 -17.44
CA CYS A 433 -8.41 14.87 -17.83
C CYS A 433 -8.11 13.41 -17.48
N VAL A 434 -8.40 12.98 -16.24
CA VAL A 434 -8.19 11.60 -15.79
C VAL A 434 -9.05 10.61 -16.60
N VAL A 435 -10.33 10.92 -16.79
CA VAL A 435 -11.25 10.08 -17.56
C VAL A 435 -10.80 9.98 -19.02
N GLN A 436 -10.39 11.08 -19.63
CA GLN A 436 -9.92 11.09 -21.02
C GLN A 436 -8.70 10.18 -21.24
N GLU A 437 -7.72 10.17 -20.34
CA GLU A 437 -6.58 9.24 -20.40
C GLU A 437 -7.00 7.77 -20.20
N ILE A 438 -7.97 7.53 -19.31
CA ILE A 438 -8.51 6.18 -19.11
C ILE A 438 -9.21 5.66 -20.36
N ARG A 439 -10.00 6.50 -21.05
CA ARG A 439 -10.58 6.14 -22.37
C ARG A 439 -9.48 5.86 -23.39
N ALA A 440 -8.52 6.77 -23.52
CA ALA A 440 -7.40 6.67 -24.47
C ALA A 440 -6.57 5.38 -24.31
N ILE A 441 -6.28 4.96 -23.07
CA ILE A 441 -5.55 3.70 -22.83
C ILE A 441 -6.45 2.46 -22.97
N CYS A 442 -7.76 2.57 -22.72
CA CYS A 442 -8.70 1.49 -23.02
C CYS A 442 -8.80 1.24 -24.53
N ASP A 443 -8.81 2.27 -25.37
CA ASP A 443 -9.01 2.09 -26.82
C ASP A 443 -7.74 1.87 -27.63
N TYR A 444 -6.66 2.59 -27.34
CA TYR A 444 -5.41 2.54 -28.11
C TYR A 444 -4.26 1.83 -27.38
N GLY A 445 -4.35 1.68 -26.05
CA GLY A 445 -3.32 1.02 -25.24
C GLY A 445 -2.02 1.81 -25.13
N VAL A 446 -0.91 1.08 -25.09
CA VAL A 446 0.44 1.60 -24.82
C VAL A 446 1.34 1.57 -26.08
N THR A 447 2.33 2.46 -26.10
CA THR A 447 3.37 2.51 -27.13
C THR A 447 4.47 1.47 -26.89
N ASN A 448 5.32 1.25 -27.90
CA ASN A 448 6.46 0.34 -27.78
C ASN A 448 7.50 0.82 -26.73
N SER A 449 7.70 2.13 -26.61
CA SER A 449 8.69 2.73 -25.73
C SER A 449 8.23 2.73 -24.26
N GLU A 450 6.97 3.06 -24.00
CA GLU A 450 6.32 2.88 -22.69
C GLU A 450 6.43 1.41 -22.23
N MET A 451 5.96 0.48 -23.07
CA MET A 451 5.99 -0.95 -22.75
C MET A 451 7.42 -1.45 -22.45
N LYS A 452 8.40 -1.05 -23.26
CA LYS A 452 9.81 -1.42 -23.05
C LYS A 452 10.35 -0.80 -21.75
N ARG A 453 10.09 0.50 -21.50
CA ARG A 453 10.59 1.20 -20.30
C ARG A 453 10.08 0.53 -19.01
N TYR A 454 8.77 0.31 -18.92
CA TYR A 454 8.20 -0.36 -17.75
C TYR A 454 8.66 -1.81 -17.65
N MET A 455 8.68 -2.60 -18.73
CA MET A 455 9.18 -3.98 -18.66
C MET A 455 10.66 -4.07 -18.23
N SER A 456 11.51 -3.14 -18.68
CA SER A 456 12.92 -3.10 -18.29
C SER A 456 13.13 -2.70 -16.83
N ALA A 457 12.41 -1.68 -16.33
CA ALA A 457 12.42 -1.34 -14.91
C ALA A 457 11.92 -2.52 -14.07
N MET A 458 10.78 -3.11 -14.48
CA MET A 458 10.22 -4.28 -13.83
C MET A 458 11.22 -5.45 -13.72
N LEU A 459 11.94 -5.78 -14.80
CA LEU A 459 12.96 -6.83 -14.77
C LEU A 459 14.11 -6.51 -13.79
N LYS A 460 14.63 -5.27 -13.81
CA LYS A 460 15.74 -4.85 -12.93
C LYS A 460 15.37 -4.94 -11.45
N ASP A 461 14.16 -4.56 -11.06
CA ASP A 461 13.81 -4.57 -9.64
C ASP A 461 13.40 -5.98 -9.14
N VAL A 462 13.07 -6.94 -10.02
CA VAL A 462 13.03 -8.37 -9.62
C VAL A 462 14.44 -8.90 -9.43
N GLU A 463 15.37 -8.59 -10.34
CA GLU A 463 16.80 -8.95 -10.22
C GLU A 463 17.40 -8.40 -8.92
N LYS A 464 17.11 -7.13 -8.57
CA LYS A 464 17.46 -6.53 -7.27
C LYS A 464 16.97 -7.38 -6.09
N GLY A 465 15.72 -7.83 -6.12
CA GLY A 465 15.13 -8.66 -5.06
C GLY A 465 15.68 -10.09 -4.98
N VAL A 466 16.42 -10.59 -5.97
CA VAL A 466 17.23 -11.82 -5.84
C VAL A 466 18.49 -11.53 -5.03
N VAL A 467 19.17 -10.41 -5.32
CA VAL A 467 20.38 -9.98 -4.60
C VAL A 467 20.09 -9.68 -3.13
N GLU A 468 18.89 -9.16 -2.83
CA GLU A 468 18.48 -8.75 -1.48
C GLU A 468 17.74 -9.84 -0.68
N ASN A 469 17.56 -11.06 -1.22
CA ASN A 469 16.82 -12.15 -0.59
C ASN A 469 17.16 -12.35 0.90
N ASP A 470 18.44 -12.50 1.22
CA ASP A 470 18.93 -12.80 2.57
C ASP A 470 18.83 -11.60 3.55
N THR A 471 18.35 -10.45 3.07
CA THR A 471 18.17 -9.21 3.84
C THR A 471 16.70 -8.89 4.16
N VAL A 472 15.75 -9.64 3.60
CA VAL A 472 14.31 -9.42 3.82
C VAL A 472 13.92 -9.87 5.24
N PRO A 473 13.27 -9.02 6.07
CA PRO A 473 12.85 -9.39 7.41
C PRO A 473 11.86 -10.57 7.45
N SER A 474 11.96 -11.37 8.51
CA SER A 474 11.01 -12.45 8.81
C SER A 474 9.55 -11.96 8.95
N GLU A 475 9.34 -10.72 9.39
CA GLU A 475 8.02 -10.05 9.46
C GLU A 475 7.41 -9.90 8.05
N ASP A 476 8.19 -9.47 7.04
CA ASP A 476 7.73 -9.34 5.64
C ASP A 476 7.49 -10.71 4.97
N HIS A 477 8.39 -11.68 5.16
CA HIS A 477 8.19 -13.06 4.66
C HIS A 477 6.92 -13.70 5.23
N LEU A 478 6.65 -13.50 6.53
CA LEU A 478 5.45 -14.03 7.17
C LEU A 478 4.19 -13.37 6.60
N ASN A 479 4.17 -12.03 6.51
CA ASN A 479 3.06 -11.28 5.92
C ASN A 479 2.81 -11.68 4.44
N PHE A 480 3.87 -12.01 3.68
CA PHE A 480 3.76 -12.51 2.31
C PHE A 480 3.05 -13.86 2.24
N ILE A 481 3.46 -14.81 3.09
CA ILE A 481 2.90 -16.16 3.13
C ILE A 481 1.44 -16.12 3.60
N MET A 482 1.12 -15.32 4.62
CA MET A 482 -0.28 -15.11 5.06
C MET A 482 -1.15 -14.57 3.94
N THR A 483 -0.72 -13.49 3.27
CA THR A 483 -1.46 -12.88 2.16
C THR A 483 -1.65 -13.87 1.01
N SER A 484 -0.58 -14.60 0.66
CA SER A 484 -0.57 -15.55 -0.45
C SER A 484 -1.48 -16.75 -0.19
N ASP A 485 -1.46 -17.34 1.01
CA ASP A 485 -2.28 -18.50 1.35
C ASP A 485 -3.78 -18.16 1.33
N VAL A 486 -4.16 -16.97 1.78
CA VAL A 486 -5.56 -16.49 1.73
C VAL A 486 -6.08 -16.38 0.29
N PHE A 487 -5.24 -15.87 -0.61
CA PHE A 487 -5.56 -15.72 -2.04
C PHE A 487 -5.21 -16.97 -2.88
N ASN A 488 -4.69 -18.04 -2.25
CA ASN A 488 -4.26 -19.28 -2.90
C ASN A 488 -3.15 -19.04 -3.96
N HIS A 489 -2.33 -18.00 -3.81
CA HIS A 489 -1.15 -17.73 -4.65
C HIS A 489 -0.05 -18.78 -4.40
N ILE A 490 0.76 -19.09 -5.41
CA ILE A 490 2.00 -19.85 -5.21
C ILE A 490 3.08 -18.90 -4.69
N VAL A 491 3.53 -19.15 -3.46
CA VAL A 491 4.74 -18.52 -2.91
C VAL A 491 5.95 -19.11 -3.62
N MET A 492 6.81 -18.26 -4.18
CA MET A 492 8.03 -18.63 -4.92
C MET A 492 9.27 -18.10 -4.20
N HIS A 493 10.41 -18.78 -4.32
CA HIS A 493 11.73 -18.23 -3.98
C HIS A 493 12.07 -17.08 -4.95
N PRO A 494 12.76 -16.00 -4.56
CA PRO A 494 13.06 -14.89 -5.48
C PRO A 494 13.78 -15.31 -6.77
N GLU A 495 14.70 -16.26 -6.72
CA GLU A 495 15.33 -16.84 -7.94
C GLU A 495 14.31 -17.50 -8.87
N GLN A 496 13.38 -18.29 -8.31
CA GLN A 496 12.30 -18.93 -9.06
C GLN A 496 11.36 -17.88 -9.69
N SER A 497 11.06 -16.84 -8.92
CA SER A 497 10.25 -15.68 -9.32
C SER A 497 10.92 -14.92 -10.47
N PHE A 498 12.25 -14.73 -10.42
CA PHE A 498 13.03 -14.06 -11.46
C PHE A 498 13.07 -14.85 -12.78
N GLU A 499 13.36 -16.15 -12.77
CA GLU A 499 13.35 -16.94 -14.01
C GLU A 499 11.94 -17.12 -14.58
N ALA A 500 10.89 -17.21 -13.73
CA ALA A 500 9.51 -17.12 -14.19
C ALA A 500 9.22 -15.76 -14.86
N PHE A 501 9.69 -14.65 -14.26
CA PHE A 501 9.55 -13.32 -14.82
C PHE A 501 10.25 -13.17 -16.17
N LYS A 502 11.51 -13.57 -16.24
CA LYS A 502 12.37 -13.51 -17.42
C LYS A 502 11.83 -14.35 -18.59
N ASN A 503 11.11 -15.43 -18.30
CA ASN A 503 10.38 -16.24 -19.27
C ASN A 503 9.08 -15.55 -19.76
N VAL A 504 8.25 -15.05 -18.85
CA VAL A 504 6.93 -14.44 -19.18
C VAL A 504 7.06 -13.07 -19.83
N SER A 505 8.01 -12.24 -19.39
CA SER A 505 8.26 -10.89 -19.91
C SER A 505 8.55 -10.83 -21.41
N GLN A 506 9.14 -11.90 -21.98
CA GLN A 506 9.38 -12.04 -23.42
C GLN A 506 8.10 -12.29 -24.24
N GLN A 507 6.98 -12.62 -23.57
CA GLN A 507 5.74 -13.10 -24.15
C GLN A 507 4.54 -12.18 -23.89
N VAL A 508 4.70 -11.17 -23.02
CA VAL A 508 3.69 -10.10 -22.87
C VAL A 508 3.67 -9.28 -24.15
N THR A 509 2.47 -9.02 -24.67
CA THR A 509 2.24 -8.21 -25.88
C THR A 509 1.52 -6.89 -25.57
N LYS A 510 1.56 -5.92 -26.48
CA LYS A 510 0.71 -4.71 -26.37
C LYS A 510 -0.78 -5.02 -26.37
N ASN A 511 -1.20 -6.09 -27.06
CA ASN A 511 -2.59 -6.54 -27.06
C ASN A 511 -3.00 -7.06 -25.67
N ASP A 512 -2.05 -7.63 -24.91
CA ASP A 512 -2.30 -8.07 -23.54
C ASP A 512 -2.58 -6.88 -22.63
N VAL A 513 -1.75 -5.82 -22.74
CA VAL A 513 -1.93 -4.55 -21.99
C VAL A 513 -3.23 -3.86 -22.38
N LEU A 514 -3.60 -3.86 -23.66
CA LEU A 514 -4.89 -3.34 -24.15
C LEU A 514 -6.08 -4.15 -23.61
N THR A 515 -5.97 -5.48 -23.56
CA THR A 515 -7.03 -6.35 -23.03
C THR A 515 -7.17 -6.19 -21.51
N ALA A 516 -6.04 -6.03 -20.80
CA ALA A 516 -6.01 -5.64 -19.41
C ALA A 516 -6.66 -4.26 -19.18
N ALA A 517 -6.39 -3.25 -20.04
CA ALA A 517 -6.99 -1.92 -19.94
C ALA A 517 -8.53 -2.00 -19.92
N LYS A 518 -9.10 -2.68 -20.91
CA LYS A 518 -10.56 -2.88 -21.03
C LYS A 518 -11.14 -3.67 -19.86
N SER A 519 -10.39 -4.65 -19.33
CA SER A 519 -10.84 -5.47 -18.19
C SER A 519 -10.73 -4.79 -16.82
N VAL A 520 -9.76 -3.89 -16.63
CA VAL A 520 -9.46 -3.25 -15.33
C VAL A 520 -10.12 -1.88 -15.22
N PHE A 521 -10.10 -1.08 -16.28
CA PHE A 521 -10.57 0.31 -16.29
C PHE A 521 -11.77 0.59 -17.21
N GLY A 522 -12.28 -0.40 -17.95
CA GLY A 522 -13.44 -0.24 -18.83
C GLY A 522 -14.71 0.27 -18.13
N PHE A 523 -14.79 0.19 -16.80
CA PHE A 523 -15.87 0.75 -15.99
C PHE A 523 -15.87 2.29 -15.87
N ILE A 524 -14.73 2.91 -16.19
CA ILE A 524 -14.57 4.36 -16.37
C ILE A 524 -14.43 4.66 -17.86
N GLY A 525 -13.60 3.87 -18.57
CA GLY A 525 -13.29 4.04 -19.99
C GLY A 525 -14.51 3.96 -20.91
N TYR A 526 -15.55 3.23 -20.53
CA TYR A 526 -16.79 3.11 -21.30
C TYR A 526 -18.04 3.55 -20.51
N TYR A 527 -17.87 4.36 -19.46
CA TYR A 527 -18.94 4.78 -18.54
C TYR A 527 -20.22 5.24 -19.27
N GLY A 528 -21.34 4.55 -19.00
CA GLY A 528 -22.64 4.80 -19.65
C GLY A 528 -22.90 4.05 -20.96
N SER A 529 -21.88 3.41 -21.56
CA SER A 529 -22.08 2.49 -22.69
C SER A 529 -22.81 1.21 -22.26
N ALA A 530 -23.71 0.71 -23.12
CA ALA A 530 -24.35 -0.59 -22.93
C ALA A 530 -23.37 -1.79 -22.95
N SER A 531 -22.11 -1.58 -23.36
CA SER A 531 -21.03 -2.58 -23.31
C SER A 531 -20.16 -2.52 -22.05
N ALA A 532 -20.34 -1.52 -21.18
CA ALA A 532 -19.46 -1.30 -20.04
C ALA A 532 -19.76 -2.25 -18.87
N PRO A 533 -18.73 -2.75 -18.16
CA PRO A 533 -18.92 -3.20 -16.79
C PRO A 533 -19.21 -1.96 -15.93
N PRO A 534 -20.31 -1.87 -15.17
CA PRO A 534 -20.57 -0.68 -14.36
C PRO A 534 -19.63 -0.60 -13.14
N PRO A 535 -19.36 0.61 -12.60
CA PRO A 535 -18.68 0.75 -11.31
C PRO A 535 -19.43 0.01 -10.20
N THR A 536 -18.70 -0.42 -9.18
CA THR A 536 -19.31 -0.84 -7.92
C THR A 536 -19.81 0.36 -7.12
N ALA A 537 -19.03 1.45 -7.11
CA ALA A 537 -19.44 2.74 -6.56
C ALA A 537 -18.62 3.88 -7.20
N VAL A 538 -19.19 5.07 -7.28
CA VAL A 538 -18.47 6.32 -7.51
C VAL A 538 -18.74 7.26 -6.34
N VAL A 539 -17.75 7.46 -5.47
CA VAL A 539 -17.88 8.20 -4.22
C VAL A 539 -17.20 9.56 -4.36
N VAL A 540 -17.97 10.64 -4.26
CA VAL A 540 -17.47 12.02 -4.22
C VAL A 540 -17.42 12.48 -2.77
N CYS A 541 -16.26 12.93 -2.30
CA CYS A 541 -16.12 13.62 -1.02
C CYS A 541 -15.88 15.11 -1.32
N THR A 542 -16.73 15.99 -0.78
CA THR A 542 -16.68 17.43 -1.09
C THR A 542 -16.91 18.30 0.15
N PRO A 543 -16.23 19.47 0.25
CA PRO A 543 -16.68 20.54 1.14
C PRO A 543 -18.09 21.00 0.78
N THR A 544 -18.78 21.59 1.76
CA THR A 544 -20.03 22.36 1.59
C THR A 544 -19.79 23.86 1.42
N ARG A 545 -18.56 24.33 1.68
CA ARG A 545 -18.15 25.74 1.62
C ARG A 545 -16.72 25.90 1.17
N LEU A 546 -16.45 26.95 0.41
CA LEU A 546 -15.10 27.34 -0.01
C LEU A 546 -14.71 28.69 0.56
N CYS A 547 -13.43 28.86 0.87
CA CYS A 547 -12.86 30.15 1.26
C CYS A 547 -12.17 30.78 0.04
N ASP A 548 -12.48 32.03 -0.27
CA ASP A 548 -11.82 32.80 -1.32
C ASP A 548 -10.52 33.46 -0.85
N ASP A 549 -9.78 34.08 -1.77
CA ASP A 549 -8.50 34.75 -1.46
C ASP A 549 -8.64 36.00 -0.56
N SER A 550 -9.87 36.45 -0.27
CA SER A 550 -10.16 37.53 0.68
C SER A 550 -10.53 37.02 2.08
N GLY A 551 -10.67 35.71 2.26
CA GLY A 551 -11.14 35.08 3.50
C GLY A 551 -12.68 34.98 3.61
N LEU A 552 -13.41 35.28 2.54
CA LEU A 552 -14.87 35.16 2.50
C LEU A 552 -15.27 33.69 2.22
N TRP A 553 -16.23 33.19 2.99
CA TRP A 553 -16.80 31.86 2.77
C TRP A 553 -18.02 31.92 1.86
N THR A 554 -18.03 31.08 0.83
CA THR A 554 -19.16 30.87 -0.09
C THR A 554 -19.68 29.44 0.04
N ASP A 555 -20.99 29.25 -0.08
CA ASP A 555 -21.59 27.91 -0.14
C ASP A 555 -21.23 27.23 -1.48
N PHE A 556 -20.95 25.93 -1.44
CA PHE A 556 -20.52 25.12 -2.57
C PHE A 556 -21.24 23.76 -2.55
N ASP A 557 -21.75 23.35 -3.72
CA ASP A 557 -22.44 22.07 -3.88
C ASP A 557 -22.23 21.49 -5.29
N ILE A 558 -22.37 20.18 -5.40
CA ILE A 558 -22.31 19.40 -6.64
C ILE A 558 -23.41 18.33 -6.59
N THR A 559 -24.14 18.15 -7.68
CA THR A 559 -25.17 17.10 -7.82
C THR A 559 -24.64 15.79 -8.37
N GLU A 560 -25.32 14.67 -8.09
CA GLU A 560 -24.98 13.36 -8.68
C GLU A 560 -25.13 13.42 -10.21
N GLU A 561 -26.13 14.17 -10.70
CA GLU A 561 -26.42 14.43 -12.10
C GLU A 561 -25.31 15.21 -12.83
N GLU A 562 -24.68 16.22 -12.19
CA GLU A 562 -23.57 16.96 -12.78
C GLU A 562 -22.33 16.09 -12.99
N VAL A 563 -22.03 15.20 -12.03
CA VAL A 563 -20.94 14.23 -12.14
C VAL A 563 -21.24 13.24 -13.27
N VAL A 564 -22.42 12.62 -13.29
CA VAL A 564 -22.83 11.69 -14.37
C VAL A 564 -22.77 12.37 -15.75
N LYS A 565 -23.29 13.60 -15.86
CA LYS A 565 -23.29 14.39 -17.09
C LYS A 565 -21.86 14.69 -17.56
N LEU A 566 -20.97 15.08 -16.65
CA LEU A 566 -19.56 15.32 -16.98
C LEU A 566 -18.91 14.04 -17.53
N LEU A 567 -19.03 12.91 -16.82
CA LEU A 567 -18.45 11.62 -17.20
C LEU A 567 -18.90 11.12 -18.57
N LEU A 568 -20.15 11.40 -18.95
CA LEU A 568 -20.67 11.15 -20.29
C LEU A 568 -20.08 12.09 -21.34
N SER A 569 -19.94 13.38 -21.01
CA SER A 569 -19.54 14.45 -21.93
C SER A 569 -18.04 14.59 -22.22
N VAL A 570 -17.16 13.88 -21.49
CA VAL A 570 -15.71 13.92 -21.74
C VAL A 570 -15.41 13.56 -23.20
N PRO A 571 -14.62 14.37 -23.95
CA PRO A 571 -14.26 14.06 -25.32
C PRO A 571 -13.13 13.02 -25.38
N ASP A 572 -13.22 12.09 -26.33
CA ASP A 572 -12.18 11.09 -26.57
C ASP A 572 -10.96 11.71 -27.27
N LYS A 573 -9.77 11.13 -27.06
CA LYS A 573 -8.56 11.51 -27.81
C LYS A 573 -8.50 10.83 -29.17
N THR A 574 -7.86 11.49 -30.13
CA THR A 574 -7.39 10.83 -31.34
C THR A 574 -6.28 9.82 -31.00
N GLN A 575 -6.08 8.85 -31.90
CA GLN A 575 -4.99 7.87 -31.76
C GLN A 575 -3.60 8.54 -31.70
N GLU A 576 -3.44 9.68 -32.39
CA GLU A 576 -2.18 10.45 -32.43
C GLU A 576 -1.89 11.11 -31.07
N GLU A 577 -2.87 11.79 -30.47
CA GLU A 577 -2.73 12.39 -29.12
C GLU A 577 -2.56 11.34 -28.02
N ALA A 578 -3.23 10.19 -28.16
CA ALA A 578 -3.20 9.09 -27.20
C ALA A 578 -1.88 8.30 -27.21
N LEU A 579 -1.22 8.19 -28.37
CA LEU A 579 0.03 7.46 -28.56
C LEU A 579 1.24 8.37 -28.85
N ASN A 580 1.08 9.69 -28.64
CA ASN A 580 2.17 10.65 -28.71
C ASN A 580 3.29 10.26 -27.73
N GLN A 581 4.54 10.28 -28.19
CA GLN A 581 5.70 9.85 -27.41
C GLN A 581 6.59 11.03 -27.08
N VAL A 582 6.90 11.17 -25.79
CA VAL A 582 8.01 12.02 -25.36
C VAL A 582 9.32 11.30 -25.59
N GLU A 583 10.19 11.92 -26.39
CA GLU A 583 11.57 11.49 -26.57
C GLU A 583 12.37 11.74 -25.29
N VAL A 584 13.02 10.70 -24.78
CA VAL A 584 13.79 10.76 -23.53
C VAL A 584 15.23 10.39 -23.86
N PRO A 585 16.22 11.25 -23.54
CA PRO A 585 17.61 11.00 -23.90
C PRO A 585 18.22 9.90 -23.02
N ASN A 586 19.33 9.31 -23.47
CA ASN A 586 20.12 8.39 -22.64
C ASN A 586 21.03 9.13 -21.65
N SER A 587 21.37 10.40 -21.93
CA SER A 587 22.14 11.31 -21.09
C SER A 587 21.60 12.73 -21.25
N LEU A 588 21.43 13.47 -20.15
CA LEU A 588 21.02 14.88 -20.18
C LEU A 588 22.16 15.80 -20.67
N LEU A 589 23.39 15.27 -20.71
CA LEU A 589 24.63 15.93 -21.12
C LEU A 589 25.24 15.30 -22.38
N GLU A 590 24.44 14.64 -23.21
CA GLU A 590 24.90 13.98 -24.45
C GLU A 590 25.73 14.93 -25.33
N GLY A 591 26.90 14.47 -25.80
CA GLY A 591 27.91 15.29 -26.48
C GLY A 591 28.78 16.18 -25.58
N GLN A 592 28.36 16.52 -24.35
CA GLN A 592 29.18 17.28 -23.39
C GLN A 592 30.06 16.38 -22.50
N VAL A 593 29.60 15.15 -22.19
CA VAL A 593 30.32 14.23 -21.26
C VAL A 593 31.76 13.98 -21.70
N GLU A 594 32.00 13.70 -22.99
CA GLU A 594 33.34 13.46 -23.53
C GLU A 594 34.24 14.71 -23.43
N MET A 595 33.69 15.89 -23.74
CA MET A 595 34.40 17.17 -23.66
C MET A 595 34.76 17.53 -22.21
N ILE A 596 33.91 17.19 -21.23
CA ILE A 596 34.17 17.39 -19.81
C ILE A 596 35.21 16.37 -19.29
N GLY A 597 35.08 15.10 -19.67
CA GLY A 597 35.99 14.03 -19.25
C GLY A 597 37.41 14.19 -19.79
N ALA A 598 37.57 14.64 -21.04
CA ALA A 598 38.87 14.77 -21.71
C ALA A 598 39.81 15.82 -21.08
N GLN A 599 39.32 16.75 -20.26
CA GLN A 599 40.11 17.91 -19.82
C GLN A 599 41.08 17.65 -18.64
N LEU A 600 40.91 16.56 -17.86
CA LEU A 600 41.51 16.52 -16.50
C LEU A 600 41.92 15.16 -15.93
N VAL A 601 41.84 14.03 -16.65
CA VAL A 601 41.98 12.68 -16.04
C VAL A 601 43.25 12.49 -15.19
N ASP A 602 44.44 12.62 -15.76
CA ASP A 602 45.71 12.35 -15.04
C ASP A 602 45.97 13.34 -13.90
N SER A 603 45.70 14.63 -14.15
CA SER A 603 45.87 15.68 -13.15
C SER A 603 44.84 15.54 -12.02
N PHE A 604 43.62 15.10 -12.30
CA PHE A 604 42.59 14.78 -11.31
C PHE A 604 42.97 13.56 -10.45
N HIS A 605 43.57 12.51 -11.02
CA HIS A 605 44.05 11.37 -10.23
C HIS A 605 45.17 11.78 -9.25
N ALA A 606 46.17 12.52 -9.71
CA ALA A 606 47.24 13.05 -8.85
C ALA A 606 46.70 14.03 -7.78
N TRP A 607 45.81 14.94 -8.19
CA TRP A 607 45.15 15.89 -7.31
C TRP A 607 44.28 15.19 -6.25
N ARG A 608 43.52 14.16 -6.63
CA ARG A 608 42.69 13.35 -5.72
C ARG A 608 43.56 12.61 -4.72
N ALA A 609 44.69 12.05 -5.14
CA ALA A 609 45.62 11.39 -4.22
C ALA A 609 46.18 12.39 -3.18
N ALA A 610 46.51 13.62 -3.58
CA ALA A 610 47.04 14.66 -2.69
C ALA A 610 45.99 15.28 -1.73
N ASN A 611 44.71 15.28 -2.11
CA ASN A 611 43.63 15.93 -1.34
C ASN A 611 42.66 14.94 -0.67
N ARG A 612 42.85 13.62 -0.84
CA ARG A 612 42.06 12.58 -0.18
C ARG A 612 42.50 12.40 1.27
N GLN A 613 41.64 12.78 2.20
CA GLN A 613 41.73 12.34 3.59
C GLN A 613 40.83 11.12 3.79
N CYS A 614 41.21 10.23 4.69
CA CYS A 614 40.47 9.00 4.99
C CYS A 614 40.50 8.79 6.48
N ASP A 615 39.32 8.76 7.09
CA ASP A 615 39.16 8.38 8.48
C ASP A 615 39.36 6.86 8.61
N SER A 616 40.18 6.43 9.58
CA SER A 616 40.53 5.01 9.76
C SER A 616 39.44 4.19 10.45
N ASP A 617 38.60 4.85 11.25
CA ASP A 617 37.74 4.22 12.25
C ASP A 617 36.32 4.08 11.71
N THR A 618 35.91 5.01 10.84
CA THR A 618 34.63 5.02 10.11
C THR A 618 34.76 4.64 8.63
N GLY A 619 35.98 4.63 8.09
CA GLY A 619 36.24 4.41 6.66
C GLY A 619 35.81 5.57 5.74
N VAL A 620 35.33 6.68 6.30
CA VAL A 620 34.84 7.83 5.52
C VAL A 620 35.98 8.53 4.80
N VAL A 621 35.80 8.72 3.49
CA VAL A 621 36.72 9.43 2.61
C VAL A 621 36.25 10.86 2.42
N GLN A 622 37.13 11.82 2.75
CA GLN A 622 36.86 13.25 2.62
C GLN A 622 37.68 13.86 1.47
N LEU A 623 37.04 14.71 0.68
CA LEU A 623 37.62 15.49 -0.40
C LEU A 623 37.08 16.93 -0.37
N LYS A 624 37.91 17.90 -0.72
CA LYS A 624 37.46 19.25 -1.12
C LYS A 624 37.79 19.46 -2.58
N LEU A 625 36.78 19.58 -3.44
CA LEU A 625 36.89 19.74 -4.89
C LEU A 625 37.52 21.09 -5.30
N PRO A 626 38.03 21.22 -6.54
CA PRO A 626 38.66 22.48 -7.01
C PRO A 626 37.72 23.70 -7.02
N ASN A 627 36.41 23.48 -7.15
CA ASN A 627 35.37 24.52 -7.02
C ASN A 627 35.05 24.89 -5.55
N GLY A 628 35.77 24.32 -4.58
CA GLY A 628 35.59 24.56 -3.15
C GLY A 628 34.57 23.66 -2.44
N ALA A 629 33.74 22.93 -3.18
CA ALA A 629 32.74 22.02 -2.60
C ALA A 629 33.40 20.89 -1.80
N ARG A 630 32.73 20.39 -0.75
CA ARG A 630 33.21 19.28 0.08
C ARG A 630 32.39 18.02 -0.23
N VAL A 631 33.07 16.89 -0.38
CA VAL A 631 32.48 15.58 -0.67
C VAL A 631 32.99 14.59 0.36
N ASN A 632 32.06 13.98 1.10
CA ASN A 632 32.33 12.89 2.03
C ASN A 632 31.60 11.65 1.50
N TYR A 633 32.28 10.50 1.45
CA TYR A 633 31.68 9.25 0.99
C TYR A 633 32.31 8.04 1.68
N VAL A 634 31.55 6.96 1.77
CA VAL A 634 32.02 5.63 2.17
C VAL A 634 31.60 4.65 1.07
N ASN A 635 32.42 3.62 0.82
CA ASN A 635 32.04 2.56 -0.10
C ASN A 635 31.23 1.50 0.67
N SER A 636 29.95 1.34 0.36
CA SER A 636 29.17 0.17 0.80
C SER A 636 29.23 -0.95 -0.25
N SER A 637 28.86 -2.17 0.18
CA SER A 637 28.55 -3.31 -0.70
C SER A 637 27.08 -3.36 -1.14
N GLU A 638 26.23 -2.45 -0.67
CA GLU A 638 24.83 -2.30 -1.06
C GLU A 638 24.64 -2.09 -2.57
N ALA A 639 23.51 -2.58 -3.11
CA ALA A 639 23.15 -2.45 -4.52
C ALA A 639 22.69 -1.02 -4.91
N GLN A 640 22.29 -0.23 -3.92
CA GLN A 640 21.75 1.12 -4.06
C GLN A 640 22.64 2.11 -3.31
N GLY A 641 22.87 3.28 -3.90
CA GLY A 641 23.58 4.39 -3.28
C GLY A 641 22.64 5.51 -2.86
N SER A 642 23.10 6.31 -1.89
CA SER A 642 22.47 7.56 -1.48
C SER A 642 23.47 8.72 -1.56
N LEU A 643 22.97 9.92 -1.83
CA LEU A 643 23.73 11.16 -1.91
C LEU A 643 22.86 12.28 -1.33
N ARG A 644 23.36 12.95 -0.29
CA ARG A 644 22.78 14.20 0.22
C ARG A 644 23.73 15.35 -0.07
N LEU A 645 23.28 16.34 -0.83
CA LEU A 645 23.98 17.58 -1.09
C LEU A 645 23.42 18.69 -0.20
N PHE A 646 24.26 19.36 0.57
CA PHE A 646 23.87 20.45 1.47
C PHE A 646 24.31 21.81 0.91
N VAL A 647 23.40 22.79 0.94
CA VAL A 647 23.63 24.20 0.61
C VAL A 647 23.32 25.04 1.85
N PRO A 648 24.31 25.68 2.49
CA PRO A 648 24.06 26.61 3.61
C PRO A 648 23.20 27.79 3.15
N GLY A 649 22.21 28.17 3.95
CA GLY A 649 21.23 29.20 3.61
C GLY A 649 19.81 28.67 3.43
N GLY A 650 19.36 27.83 4.37
CA GLY A 650 17.94 27.49 4.55
C GLY A 650 17.13 28.68 5.06
N HIS A 651 15.99 28.41 5.70
CA HIS A 651 14.99 29.43 6.08
C HIS A 651 15.55 30.58 6.95
N ALA A 652 16.61 30.38 7.73
CA ALA A 652 17.28 31.40 8.55
C ALA A 652 18.07 32.45 7.77
N ALA A 653 18.35 32.23 6.48
CA ALA A 653 19.02 33.20 5.60
C ALA A 653 18.02 34.09 4.83
N ASP A 654 16.72 33.95 5.11
CA ASP A 654 15.61 34.52 4.35
C ASP A 654 14.84 35.57 5.17
N GLY A 655 13.99 36.34 4.50
CA GLY A 655 13.10 37.31 5.14
C GLY A 655 11.72 36.72 5.48
N ASP A 656 10.88 37.57 6.07
CA ASP A 656 9.42 37.38 6.10
C ASP A 656 8.80 38.32 5.04
N PRO A 657 8.06 37.82 4.04
CA PRO A 657 7.75 36.42 3.75
C PRO A 657 8.93 35.65 3.10
N SER A 658 9.04 34.37 3.44
CA SER A 658 10.15 33.50 3.02
C SER A 658 10.06 33.09 1.54
N ALA A 659 10.96 33.64 0.72
CA ALA A 659 11.06 33.33 -0.70
C ALA A 659 11.73 31.97 -0.99
N SER A 660 12.62 31.50 -0.12
CA SER A 660 13.35 30.23 -0.26
C SER A 660 12.42 29.01 -0.27
N ARG A 661 11.47 28.94 0.69
CA ARG A 661 10.44 27.89 0.78
C ARG A 661 9.60 27.82 -0.50
N LEU A 662 9.11 28.98 -0.95
CA LEU A 662 8.33 29.08 -2.19
C LEU A 662 9.17 28.73 -3.43
N GLY A 663 10.44 29.13 -3.46
CA GLY A 663 11.35 28.91 -4.58
C GLY A 663 11.77 27.45 -4.75
N ILE A 664 12.16 26.77 -3.68
CA ILE A 664 12.54 25.34 -3.72
C ILE A 664 11.34 24.49 -4.11
N ARG A 665 10.16 24.78 -3.56
CA ARG A 665 8.90 24.15 -4.00
C ARG A 665 8.64 24.42 -5.48
N THR A 666 8.83 25.64 -5.96
CA THR A 666 8.65 26.01 -7.38
C THR A 666 9.56 25.21 -8.32
N VAL A 667 10.84 25.00 -7.97
CA VAL A 667 11.76 24.20 -8.79
C VAL A 667 11.37 22.71 -8.76
N SER A 668 11.00 22.17 -7.59
CA SER A 668 10.52 20.79 -7.48
C SER A 668 9.18 20.56 -8.22
N GLU A 669 8.29 21.57 -8.22
CA GLU A 669 7.02 21.57 -8.94
C GLU A 669 7.18 21.65 -10.45
N ALA A 670 8.16 22.44 -10.92
CA ALA A 670 8.52 22.52 -12.33
C ALA A 670 9.14 21.20 -12.81
N GLY A 671 9.95 20.54 -11.98
CA GLY A 671 10.54 19.22 -12.26
C GLY A 671 11.40 19.19 -13.53
N ALA A 672 11.89 20.35 -13.99
CA ALA A 672 12.43 20.56 -15.32
C ALA A 672 13.72 21.37 -15.30
N VAL A 673 14.64 21.03 -16.21
CA VAL A 673 15.97 21.66 -16.32
C VAL A 673 16.34 21.83 -17.79
N ARG A 674 16.96 22.97 -18.12
CA ARG A 674 17.27 23.39 -19.50
C ARG A 674 16.02 23.22 -20.41
N ASP A 675 16.20 22.64 -21.59
CA ASP A 675 15.15 22.39 -22.58
C ASP A 675 14.24 21.21 -22.22
N PHE A 676 14.63 20.35 -21.28
CA PHE A 676 13.91 19.11 -20.97
C PHE A 676 12.61 19.39 -20.21
N SER A 677 11.50 18.82 -20.65
CA SER A 677 10.22 18.89 -19.93
C SER A 677 10.25 18.06 -18.64
N ARG A 678 9.33 18.34 -17.72
CA ARG A 678 9.09 17.51 -16.53
C ARG A 678 8.87 16.05 -16.91
N GLU A 679 8.06 15.82 -17.94
CA GLU A 679 7.80 14.49 -18.52
C GLU A 679 9.09 13.81 -19.01
N GLN A 680 10.05 14.54 -19.58
CA GLN A 680 11.36 13.99 -19.96
C GLN A 680 12.23 13.64 -18.75
N ILE A 681 12.26 14.50 -17.72
CA ILE A 681 13.08 14.29 -16.51
C ILE A 681 12.54 13.16 -15.64
N GLU A 682 11.23 13.07 -15.42
CA GLU A 682 10.61 11.96 -14.68
C GLU A 682 10.85 10.61 -15.38
N LEU A 683 10.73 10.55 -16.72
CA LEU A 683 11.02 9.33 -17.49
C LEU A 683 12.52 9.00 -17.55
N PHE A 684 13.40 9.99 -17.58
CA PHE A 684 14.84 9.80 -17.46
C PHE A 684 15.19 9.21 -16.08
N ALA A 685 14.55 9.71 -15.01
CA ALA A 685 14.75 9.21 -13.66
C ALA A 685 14.32 7.74 -13.51
N VAL A 686 13.12 7.39 -13.98
CA VAL A 686 12.61 6.00 -14.04
C VAL A 686 13.55 5.10 -14.86
N SER A 687 14.02 5.56 -16.02
CA SER A 687 14.84 4.74 -16.92
C SER A 687 16.23 4.41 -16.35
N ASN A 688 16.74 5.25 -15.43
CA ASN A 688 18.05 5.06 -14.78
C ASN A 688 17.96 4.48 -13.35
N LEU A 689 16.74 4.24 -12.84
CA LEU A 689 16.48 3.87 -11.44
C LEU A 689 17.12 4.88 -10.47
N ILE A 690 16.72 6.14 -10.59
CA ILE A 690 17.12 7.23 -9.70
C ILE A 690 15.89 7.96 -9.15
N SER A 691 16.03 8.51 -7.95
CA SER A 691 15.08 9.45 -7.34
C SER A 691 15.85 10.67 -6.84
N VAL A 692 15.28 11.86 -6.97
CA VAL A 692 15.86 13.13 -6.51
C VAL A 692 14.77 13.99 -5.88
N HIS A 693 15.04 14.51 -4.69
CA HIS A 693 14.13 15.33 -3.90
C HIS A 693 14.83 16.62 -3.44
N LEU A 694 14.11 17.76 -3.49
CA LEU A 694 14.61 19.07 -3.06
C LEU A 694 13.80 19.54 -1.85
N ASP A 695 14.48 20.00 -0.80
CA ASP A 695 13.85 20.41 0.45
C ASP A 695 14.76 21.40 1.22
N LEU A 696 14.27 21.94 2.34
CA LEU A 696 15.04 22.82 3.22
C LEU A 696 14.63 22.72 4.69
N ASP A 697 15.62 22.86 5.57
CA ASP A 697 15.46 23.07 7.00
C ASP A 697 15.69 24.55 7.38
N TYR A 698 15.97 24.81 8.66
CA TYR A 698 16.24 26.16 9.15
C TYR A 698 17.59 26.71 8.69
N GLU A 699 18.65 25.89 8.65
CA GLU A 699 20.03 26.31 8.36
C GLU A 699 20.47 25.99 6.92
N PHE A 700 19.92 24.92 6.33
CA PHE A 700 20.32 24.40 5.02
C PHE A 700 19.15 24.22 4.06
N SER A 701 19.43 24.35 2.77
CA SER A 701 18.67 23.69 1.72
C SER A 701 19.41 22.42 1.33
N TYR A 702 18.71 21.33 1.02
CA TYR A 702 19.36 20.07 0.62
C TYR A 702 18.69 19.41 -0.58
N VAL A 703 19.49 18.63 -1.30
CA VAL A 703 19.03 17.74 -2.36
C VAL A 703 19.40 16.33 -1.97
N ASP A 704 18.39 15.49 -1.78
CA ASP A 704 18.54 14.06 -1.53
C ASP A 704 18.37 13.30 -2.85
N ALA A 705 19.28 12.37 -3.11
CA ALA A 705 19.20 11.48 -4.26
C ALA A 705 19.48 10.03 -3.84
N SER A 706 18.73 9.10 -4.42
CA SER A 706 19.00 7.67 -4.33
C SER A 706 19.09 7.06 -5.73
N PHE A 707 19.96 6.07 -5.91
CA PHE A 707 20.33 5.58 -7.24
C PHE A 707 20.77 4.13 -7.24
N SER A 708 20.43 3.41 -8.32
CA SER A 708 21.13 2.17 -8.67
C SER A 708 22.62 2.41 -8.92
N ARG A 709 23.46 1.38 -8.80
CA ARG A 709 24.91 1.47 -9.08
C ARG A 709 25.25 2.07 -10.47
N GLU A 710 24.37 1.90 -11.46
CA GLU A 710 24.50 2.50 -12.80
C GLU A 710 24.01 3.96 -12.82
N GLY A 711 22.91 4.25 -12.12
CA GLY A 711 22.24 5.55 -12.08
C GLY A 711 23.03 6.71 -11.46
N LEU A 712 24.19 6.47 -10.82
CA LEU A 712 25.03 7.53 -10.26
C LEU A 712 25.40 8.62 -11.30
N HIS A 713 25.68 8.23 -12.55
CA HIS A 713 25.94 9.23 -13.60
C HIS A 713 24.69 10.07 -13.89
N ALA A 714 23.52 9.45 -14.02
CA ALA A 714 22.26 10.15 -14.26
C ALA A 714 21.89 11.13 -13.12
N VAL A 715 22.16 10.78 -11.85
CA VAL A 715 22.03 11.72 -10.73
C VAL A 715 22.97 12.91 -10.89
N LEU A 716 24.25 12.67 -11.20
CA LEU A 716 25.25 13.76 -11.32
C LEU A 716 24.97 14.67 -12.53
N GLU A 717 24.42 14.14 -13.62
CA GLU A 717 23.95 14.94 -14.76
C GLU A 717 22.76 15.83 -14.39
N LEU A 718 21.74 15.25 -13.74
CA LEU A 718 20.55 15.99 -13.31
C LEU A 718 20.89 17.05 -12.26
N LEU A 719 21.72 16.72 -11.27
CA LEU A 719 22.22 17.68 -10.27
C LEU A 719 23.04 18.81 -10.93
N ARG A 720 23.85 18.53 -11.96
CA ARG A 720 24.55 19.59 -12.69
C ARG A 720 23.55 20.56 -13.30
N LEU A 721 22.61 20.08 -14.10
CA LEU A 721 21.63 20.95 -14.78
C LEU A 721 20.69 21.67 -13.81
N LEU A 722 20.36 21.05 -12.68
CA LEU A 722 19.57 21.68 -11.62
C LEU A 722 20.27 22.91 -11.01
N PHE A 723 21.61 22.91 -10.96
CA PHE A 723 22.40 24.01 -10.42
C PHE A 723 22.92 24.99 -11.49
N THR A 724 23.05 24.59 -12.76
CA THR A 724 23.50 25.48 -13.85
C THR A 724 22.36 26.08 -14.66
N GLU A 725 21.29 25.32 -14.90
CA GLU A 725 20.22 25.61 -15.87
C GLU A 725 18.81 25.22 -15.33
N PRO A 726 18.43 25.56 -14.07
CA PRO A 726 17.10 25.26 -13.53
C PRO A 726 16.00 26.02 -14.28
N ARG A 727 14.88 25.35 -14.58
CA ARG A 727 13.74 26.02 -15.23
C ARG A 727 12.71 26.51 -14.21
N TRP A 728 12.48 27.83 -14.24
CA TRP A 728 11.48 28.51 -13.41
C TRP A 728 10.18 28.68 -14.19
N GLU A 729 9.14 27.95 -13.80
CA GLU A 729 7.84 27.97 -14.49
C GLU A 729 6.79 28.76 -13.69
N LEU A 730 6.12 29.72 -14.33
CA LEU A 730 5.02 30.47 -13.70
C LEU A 730 3.86 29.54 -13.23
N PRO A 731 3.44 28.50 -13.98
CA PRO A 731 2.53 27.49 -13.44
C PRO A 731 3.03 26.83 -12.15
N ALA A 732 4.31 26.44 -12.06
CA ALA A 732 4.89 25.83 -10.86
C ALA A 732 4.92 26.78 -9.65
N PHE A 733 5.17 28.06 -9.90
CA PHE A 733 5.12 29.10 -8.88
C PHE A 733 3.71 29.30 -8.31
N ILE A 734 2.70 29.40 -9.19
CA ILE A 734 1.29 29.57 -8.80
C ILE A 734 0.82 28.37 -7.94
N ARG A 735 1.17 27.15 -8.34
CA ARG A 735 0.87 25.92 -7.57
C ARG A 735 1.51 25.92 -6.19
N SER A 736 2.80 26.24 -6.13
CA SER A 736 3.55 26.33 -4.88
C SER A 736 2.90 27.32 -3.91
N GLN A 737 2.42 28.46 -4.44
CA GLN A 737 1.68 29.46 -3.65
C GLN A 737 0.31 28.95 -3.19
N GLN A 738 -0.47 28.31 -4.08
CA GLN A 738 -1.78 27.73 -3.75
C GLN A 738 -1.68 26.66 -2.66
N ALA A 739 -0.67 25.79 -2.73
CA ALA A 739 -0.52 24.69 -1.77
C ALA A 739 -0.11 25.19 -0.37
N TYR A 740 0.71 26.25 -0.27
CA TYR A 740 0.98 26.91 1.02
C TYR A 740 -0.26 27.67 1.57
N LYS A 741 -1.10 28.27 0.71
CA LYS A 741 -2.40 28.85 1.13
C LYS A 741 -3.37 27.80 1.70
N ALA A 742 -3.45 26.63 1.05
CA ALA A 742 -4.26 25.51 1.52
C ALA A 742 -3.76 25.02 2.89
N GLN A 743 -2.45 24.80 3.03
CA GLN A 743 -1.83 24.39 4.29
C GLN A 743 -2.09 25.38 5.44
N ALA A 744 -2.01 26.69 5.20
CA ALA A 744 -2.34 27.70 6.20
C ALA A 744 -3.83 27.69 6.60
N SER A 745 -4.72 27.29 5.68
CA SER A 745 -6.16 27.16 5.92
C SER A 745 -6.48 25.92 6.77
N ALA A 746 -5.87 24.78 6.44
CA ALA A 746 -5.96 23.53 7.21
C ALA A 746 -5.51 23.71 8.67
N ILE A 747 -4.37 24.38 8.88
CA ILE A 747 -3.85 24.70 10.23
C ILE A 747 -4.86 25.54 11.02
N LYS A 748 -5.53 26.51 10.38
CA LYS A 748 -6.57 27.29 11.05
C LYS A 748 -7.77 26.44 11.47
N LYS A 749 -8.29 25.57 10.58
CA LYS A 749 -9.37 24.62 10.95
C LYS A 749 -8.96 23.72 12.11
N SER A 750 -7.73 23.21 12.10
CA SER A 750 -7.19 22.34 13.15
C SER A 750 -7.02 23.05 14.49
N LEU A 751 -6.64 24.33 14.50
CA LEU A 751 -6.54 25.13 15.72
C LEU A 751 -7.92 25.48 16.30
N GLU A 752 -8.91 25.79 15.46
CA GLU A 752 -10.29 26.01 15.91
C GLU A 752 -10.89 24.71 16.51
N GLN A 753 -10.58 23.54 15.93
CA GLN A 753 -10.93 22.22 16.49
C GLN A 753 -10.27 21.94 17.84
N SER A 754 -9.01 22.33 18.07
CA SER A 754 -8.33 22.09 19.35
C SER A 754 -8.97 22.83 20.53
N THR A 755 -9.75 23.88 20.25
CA THR A 755 -10.53 24.65 21.23
C THR A 755 -12.01 24.24 21.33
N LEU A 756 -12.45 23.20 20.62
CA LEU A 756 -13.84 22.71 20.57
C LEU A 756 -14.06 21.32 21.20
N ASN A 757 -13.00 20.71 21.77
CA ASN A 757 -13.04 19.44 22.50
C ASN A 757 -13.13 19.64 24.03
#